data_AF-A0A9E3P2I3-F1
#
_entry.id   AF-A0A9E3P2I3-F1
#
_cell.length_a   1.000
_cell.length_b   1.000
_cell.length_c   1.000
_cell.angle_alpha   90.00
_cell.angle_beta   90.00
_cell.angle_gamma   90.00
#
_symmetry.space_group_name_H-M   'P 1'
#
loop_
_entity.id
_entity.type
_entity.pdbx_description
1 polymer ?
#
loop_
_entity_poly.entity_id
_entity_poly.type
_entity_poly.pdbx_seq_one_letter_code
_entity_poly.pdbx_strand_id
1 'polypeptide(L)'
;MTEKSKVAELEAQIRHHNALYWEKNAPEISDHQFDALVSELKRLAPESPVLQDLGSRALGTPVKHKEPMLSLDKCYEASELAEWAKSFEGKVVAMPKYDGVACALQYDEKGRLHVAATRGDGTTGDDITVNALRIADIPAKIPSKKALEIRGEIYMRLSVFQRFKAEGMANPRNLTAGAIKQKDPEKSAAYNLSFAAYDVGGSDETSQVAELAELEKLGFPKIDTIVCSHDDLSRGFEEFTKMRPTLDYEIDGVVYKVDSVKEQRRLGQTAHHPRYAIAFKFQGESGVSVLRGVEWSVARTGAITPVAIVDPVVLSGVTVTRASLHNVAFISKLGLSLGAKITLVRRGGVIPNVENVVEPGPEPVLLPERCPSCGSPVLRERDFLFCTKPSECKRAVIGQLAHFASSLDMLGFGDVFLEQAYDAGLLRAPADFYTLKWEELAKLERAGEKSAKKLVAAVDKKRSVPLATFLRALGLPELGRHVSGILATRYATIEAVQAATFDELAATHSIGDTIARAVVDGLKGAEETIARLREHVTVERYAAPAAAEGEAGGPLAGKSFVFTGKMVAFSRSEGEQRVRALGGAVLSGVNKTLTYLVVGADKSGPKSTKEKAAEKVIKEGAPLKVISEEELLAMLEGGATQGADAPKGAQGTLF
;
A
#
# COMPACT_ATOMS: atom_id res chain seq x y z
N MET A 1 38.86 31.05 21.25
CA MET A 1 38.86 30.05 20.16
C MET A 1 38.00 30.59 19.03
N THR A 2 38.46 30.52 17.79
CA THR A 2 37.66 30.92 16.62
C THR A 2 36.51 29.92 16.44
N GLU A 3 35.38 30.37 15.88
CA GLU A 3 34.19 29.53 15.66
C GLU A 3 34.51 28.26 14.84
N LYS A 4 35.43 28.37 13.87
CA LYS A 4 35.99 27.23 13.11
C LYS A 4 36.74 26.20 13.98
N SER A 5 37.45 26.64 15.01
CA SER A 5 38.16 25.75 15.94
C SER A 5 37.19 24.95 16.81
N LYS A 6 36.04 25.53 17.16
CA LYS A 6 35.00 24.88 17.97
C LYS A 6 34.23 23.82 17.17
N VAL A 7 33.95 24.10 15.89
CA VAL A 7 33.31 23.12 14.98
C VAL A 7 34.17 21.88 14.79
N ALA A 8 35.47 22.04 14.50
CA ALA A 8 36.37 20.90 14.31
C ALA A 8 36.51 20.01 15.56
N GLU A 9 36.47 20.61 16.75
CA GLU A 9 36.52 19.89 18.03
C GLU A 9 35.23 19.10 18.29
N LEU A 10 34.06 19.70 18.03
CA LEU A 10 32.76 19.01 18.11
C LEU A 10 32.67 17.85 17.11
N GLU A 11 33.11 18.07 15.87
CA GLU A 11 33.17 17.02 14.84
C GLU A 11 34.05 15.83 15.28
N ALA A 12 35.20 16.10 15.89
CA ALA A 12 36.10 15.07 16.40
C ALA A 12 35.50 14.30 17.59
N GLN A 13 34.92 15.00 18.56
CA GLN A 13 34.28 14.39 19.73
C GLN A 13 33.09 13.51 19.33
N ILE A 14 32.25 14.01 18.42
CA ILE A 14 31.10 13.26 17.90
C ILE A 14 31.58 12.01 17.17
N ARG A 15 32.56 12.10 16.26
CA ARG A 15 33.10 10.91 15.57
C ARG A 15 33.68 9.89 16.55
N HIS A 16 34.42 10.36 17.56
CA HIS A 16 35.03 9.52 18.57
C HIS A 16 33.99 8.75 19.39
N HIS A 17 33.00 9.46 19.96
CA HIS A 17 31.97 8.83 20.77
C HIS A 17 31.00 7.98 19.93
N ASN A 18 30.72 8.39 18.69
CA ASN A 18 29.94 7.57 17.75
C ASN A 18 30.68 6.26 17.42
N ALA A 19 31.99 6.30 17.20
CA ALA A 19 32.79 5.09 16.98
C ALA A 19 32.88 4.21 18.23
N LEU A 20 33.03 4.78 19.43
CA LEU A 20 33.01 4.02 20.69
C LEU A 20 31.67 3.31 20.93
N TYR A 21 30.57 4.01 20.63
CA TYR A 21 29.21 3.49 20.76
C TYR A 21 28.96 2.35 19.76
N TRP A 22 29.28 2.55 18.46
CA TRP A 22 28.93 1.61 17.41
C TRP A 22 29.98 0.52 17.13
N GLU A 23 31.28 0.81 17.28
CA GLU A 23 32.36 -0.14 16.93
C GLU A 23 32.87 -0.91 18.14
N LYS A 24 32.86 -0.31 19.33
CA LYS A 24 33.47 -0.91 20.54
C LYS A 24 32.46 -1.27 21.64
N ASN A 25 31.20 -0.89 21.48
CA ASN A 25 30.12 -1.12 22.46
C ASN A 25 30.52 -0.66 23.89
N ALA A 26 31.29 0.43 23.97
CA ALA A 26 31.90 0.94 25.19
C ALA A 26 31.75 2.48 25.26
N PRO A 27 30.52 2.99 25.48
CA PRO A 27 30.29 4.43 25.51
C PRO A 27 30.94 5.08 26.75
N GLU A 28 31.67 6.17 26.52
CA GLU A 28 32.29 6.98 27.59
C GLU A 28 31.38 8.10 28.10
N ILE A 29 30.36 8.47 27.33
CA ILE A 29 29.39 9.51 27.66
C ILE A 29 27.97 8.99 27.53
N SER A 30 27.04 9.59 28.28
CA SER A 30 25.62 9.28 28.18
C SER A 30 24.98 9.81 26.90
N ASP A 31 23.87 9.21 26.47
CA ASP A 31 23.10 9.63 25.30
C ASP A 31 22.72 11.13 25.36
N HIS A 32 22.33 11.62 26.55
CA HIS A 32 22.02 13.04 26.74
C HIS A 32 23.23 13.97 26.49
N GLN A 33 24.44 13.54 26.87
CA GLN A 33 25.66 14.30 26.62
C GLN A 33 26.04 14.25 25.14
N PHE A 34 25.87 13.10 24.49
CA PHE A 34 26.09 12.96 23.06
C PHE A 34 25.10 13.82 22.25
N ASP A 35 23.82 13.80 22.61
CA ASP A 35 22.79 14.64 21.99
C ASP A 35 23.10 16.13 22.15
N ALA A 36 23.62 16.55 23.31
CA ALA A 36 24.04 17.93 23.52
C ALA A 36 25.19 18.34 22.58
N LEU A 37 26.17 17.46 22.33
CA LEU A 37 27.24 17.70 21.36
C LEU A 37 26.68 17.82 19.94
N VAL A 38 25.77 16.93 19.54
CA VAL A 38 25.14 16.93 18.21
C VAL A 38 24.26 18.17 18.02
N SER A 39 23.48 18.57 19.03
CA SER A 39 22.67 19.79 18.99
C SER A 39 23.53 21.05 18.85
N GLU A 40 24.65 21.13 19.56
CA GLU A 40 25.57 22.26 19.45
C GLU A 40 26.27 22.29 18.08
N LEU A 41 26.64 21.13 17.51
CA LEU A 41 27.17 21.06 16.14
C LEU A 41 26.12 21.48 15.11
N LYS A 42 24.86 21.04 15.23
CA LYS A 42 23.75 21.47 14.36
C LYS A 42 23.53 22.98 14.40
N ARG A 43 23.71 23.61 15.57
CA ARG A 43 23.56 25.06 15.74
C ARG A 43 24.69 25.84 15.08
N LEU A 44 25.93 25.32 15.13
CA LEU A 44 27.14 26.02 14.65
C LEU A 44 27.48 25.72 13.18
N ALA A 45 27.25 24.49 12.73
CA ALA A 45 27.61 24.01 11.39
C ALA A 45 26.56 22.99 10.88
N PRO A 46 25.35 23.43 10.49
CA PRO A 46 24.26 22.55 10.08
C PRO A 46 24.59 21.67 8.86
N GLU A 47 25.51 22.11 8.01
CA GLU A 47 25.99 21.37 6.81
C GLU A 47 27.24 20.51 7.10
N SER A 48 27.60 20.29 8.37
CA SER A 48 28.77 19.47 8.72
C SER A 48 28.64 18.05 8.16
N PRO A 49 29.67 17.51 7.46
CA PRO A 49 29.69 16.13 7.01
C PRO A 49 29.50 15.13 8.15
N VAL A 50 29.92 15.47 9.38
CA VAL A 50 29.74 14.61 10.56
C VAL A 50 28.27 14.42 10.92
N LEU A 51 27.42 15.42 10.69
CA LEU A 51 25.97 15.29 10.90
C LEU A 51 25.32 14.37 9.87
N GLN A 52 25.90 14.27 8.66
CA GLN A 52 25.48 13.33 7.63
C GLN A 52 26.00 11.91 7.91
N ASP A 53 27.26 11.80 8.35
CA ASP A 53 27.91 10.54 8.77
C ASP A 53 27.23 9.92 10.01
N LEU A 54 26.58 10.74 10.83
CA LEU A 54 25.99 10.32 12.11
C LEU A 54 24.82 9.34 11.97
N GLY A 55 24.23 9.17 10.79
CA GLY A 55 23.21 8.13 10.50
C GLY A 55 21.95 8.15 11.37
N SER A 56 21.86 9.00 12.40
CA SER A 56 20.79 9.02 13.39
C SER A 56 19.62 9.84 12.88
N ARG A 57 18.93 9.30 11.88
CA ARG A 57 17.55 9.68 11.66
C ARG A 57 16.77 9.32 12.91
N ALA A 58 15.96 10.25 13.40
CA ALA A 58 15.12 9.99 14.56
C ALA A 58 14.21 8.78 14.25
N LEU A 59 14.02 7.89 15.22
CA LEU A 59 13.11 6.75 15.07
C LEU A 59 11.75 7.23 14.53
N GLY A 60 11.26 6.57 13.48
CA GLY A 60 10.00 6.92 12.82
C GLY A 60 10.10 8.03 11.77
N THR A 61 11.32 8.48 11.43
CA THR A 61 11.51 9.39 10.29
C THR A 61 11.07 8.68 8.99
N PRO A 62 10.30 9.33 8.11
CA PRO A 62 9.91 8.73 6.83
C PRO A 62 11.14 8.43 5.94
N VAL A 63 11.23 7.20 5.46
CA VAL A 63 12.27 6.73 4.52
C VAL A 63 11.60 6.30 3.23
N LYS A 64 11.95 6.95 2.12
CA LYS A 64 11.51 6.54 0.79
C LYS A 64 12.32 5.33 0.32
N HIS A 65 11.63 4.26 -0.08
CA HIS A 65 12.25 3.07 -0.65
C HIS A 65 12.74 3.37 -2.08
N LYS A 66 13.92 2.85 -2.43
CA LYS A 66 14.47 3.00 -3.80
C LYS A 66 13.57 2.30 -4.81
N GLU A 67 13.19 1.07 -4.47
CA GLU A 67 12.18 0.29 -5.18
C GLU A 67 10.98 0.03 -4.28
N PRO A 68 9.74 0.10 -4.77
CA PRO A 68 8.57 -0.16 -3.96
C PRO A 68 8.61 -1.54 -3.26
N MET A 69 8.24 -1.56 -1.98
CA MET A 69 8.00 -2.79 -1.23
C MET A 69 6.54 -3.21 -1.43
N LEU A 70 6.32 -4.03 -2.45
CA LEU A 70 4.98 -4.49 -2.83
C LEU A 70 4.43 -5.57 -1.89
N SER A 71 3.12 -5.80 -1.95
CA SER A 71 2.50 -6.97 -1.32
C SER A 71 2.56 -8.16 -2.27
N LEU A 72 2.35 -9.38 -1.78
CA LEU A 72 2.19 -10.56 -2.65
C LEU A 72 0.73 -10.71 -3.08
N ASP A 73 0.52 -11.23 -4.28
CA ASP A 73 -0.77 -11.79 -4.65
C ASP A 73 -1.04 -13.07 -3.84
N LYS A 74 -2.30 -13.49 -3.74
CA LYS A 74 -2.70 -14.56 -2.83
C LYS A 74 -3.54 -15.61 -3.54
N CYS A 75 -3.23 -16.88 -3.27
CA CYS A 75 -4.09 -18.01 -3.60
C CYS A 75 -4.46 -18.81 -2.35
N TYR A 76 -5.56 -19.55 -2.47
CA TYR A 76 -6.11 -20.40 -1.42
C TYR A 76 -6.36 -21.85 -1.89
N GLU A 77 -6.18 -22.11 -3.18
CA GLU A 77 -6.36 -23.41 -3.79
C GLU A 77 -5.16 -23.79 -4.67
N ALA A 78 -4.85 -25.08 -4.75
CA ALA A 78 -3.74 -25.59 -5.56
C ALA A 78 -3.95 -25.33 -7.07
N SER A 79 -5.20 -25.27 -7.52
CA SER A 79 -5.58 -24.92 -8.90
C SER A 79 -5.12 -23.52 -9.30
N GLU A 80 -5.29 -22.54 -8.42
CA GLU A 80 -4.85 -21.14 -8.62
C GLU A 80 -3.31 -21.06 -8.68
N LEU A 81 -2.62 -21.80 -7.81
CA LEU A 81 -1.15 -21.87 -7.83
C LEU A 81 -0.63 -22.51 -9.14
N ALA A 82 -1.29 -23.58 -9.61
CA ALA A 82 -0.94 -24.22 -10.87
C ALA A 82 -1.19 -23.29 -12.07
N GLU A 83 -2.26 -22.49 -12.04
CA GLU A 83 -2.53 -21.50 -13.09
C GLU A 83 -1.46 -20.40 -13.13
N TRP A 84 -1.04 -19.89 -11.97
CA TRP A 84 0.06 -18.94 -11.86
C TRP A 84 1.35 -19.49 -12.47
N ALA A 85 1.67 -20.76 -12.23
CA ALA A 85 2.88 -21.40 -12.71
C ALA A 85 2.95 -21.51 -14.25
N LYS A 86 1.81 -21.55 -14.96
CA LYS A 86 1.79 -21.60 -16.44
C LYS A 86 2.39 -20.36 -17.10
N SER A 87 2.57 -19.27 -16.36
CA SER A 87 3.07 -18.00 -16.89
C SER A 87 4.60 -17.95 -17.11
N PHE A 88 5.34 -18.96 -16.65
CA PHE A 88 6.80 -19.03 -16.77
C PHE A 88 7.31 -20.47 -16.91
N GLU A 89 8.61 -20.59 -17.15
CA GLU A 89 9.33 -21.87 -17.15
C GLU A 89 10.36 -21.91 -16.03
N GLY A 90 10.70 -23.11 -15.55
CA GLY A 90 11.77 -23.33 -14.59
C GLY A 90 11.31 -23.83 -13.23
N LYS A 91 12.11 -23.58 -12.19
CA LYS A 91 11.83 -24.03 -10.82
C LYS A 91 11.15 -22.94 -10.01
N VAL A 92 10.50 -23.35 -8.93
CA VAL A 92 9.87 -22.46 -7.97
C VAL A 92 10.47 -22.72 -6.60
N VAL A 93 10.84 -21.67 -5.88
CA VAL A 93 11.30 -21.76 -4.49
C VAL A 93 10.12 -21.46 -3.58
N ALA A 94 9.75 -22.45 -2.77
CA ALA A 94 8.76 -22.33 -1.72
C ALA A 94 9.46 -21.98 -0.38
N MET A 95 8.95 -20.97 0.32
CA MET A 95 9.52 -20.41 1.54
C MET A 95 8.41 -20.17 2.58
N PRO A 96 8.71 -20.22 3.89
CA PRO A 96 7.72 -19.89 4.91
C PRO A 96 7.26 -18.45 4.75
N LYS A 97 5.94 -18.22 4.80
CA LYS A 97 5.41 -16.87 4.86
C LYS A 97 5.35 -16.40 6.31
N TYR A 98 6.46 -15.83 6.78
CA TYR A 98 6.59 -15.29 8.14
C TYR A 98 5.46 -14.31 8.47
N ASP A 99 4.89 -14.43 9.66
CA ASP A 99 3.85 -13.52 10.16
C ASP A 99 4.46 -12.41 11.04
N GLY A 100 4.95 -11.35 10.41
CA GLY A 100 5.63 -10.27 11.10
C GLY A 100 5.47 -8.89 10.45
N VAL A 101 6.59 -8.17 10.42
CA VAL A 101 6.72 -6.84 9.83
C VAL A 101 7.84 -6.82 8.80
N ALA A 102 7.48 -6.62 7.54
CA ALA A 102 8.42 -6.44 6.46
C ALA A 102 9.37 -5.25 6.71
N CYS A 103 10.67 -5.49 6.48
CA CYS A 103 11.75 -4.55 6.69
C CYS A 103 12.75 -4.60 5.51
N ALA A 104 13.25 -3.42 5.12
CA ALA A 104 14.35 -3.26 4.19
C ALA A 104 15.57 -2.69 4.93
N LEU A 105 16.72 -3.35 4.77
CA LEU A 105 18.00 -3.00 5.35
C LEU A 105 18.93 -2.50 4.23
N GLN A 106 19.43 -1.28 4.34
CA GLN A 106 20.33 -0.68 3.36
C GLN A 106 21.75 -0.68 3.91
N TYR A 107 22.62 -1.40 3.20
CA TYR A 107 24.05 -1.47 3.47
C TYR A 107 24.82 -0.60 2.48
N ASP A 108 25.81 0.14 2.96
CA ASP A 108 26.67 0.98 2.13
C ASP A 108 27.73 0.15 1.37
N GLU A 109 28.54 0.81 0.54
CA GLU A 109 29.64 0.17 -0.22
C GLU A 109 30.74 -0.43 0.67
N LYS A 110 30.78 -0.09 1.96
CA LYS A 110 31.67 -0.67 2.97
C LYS A 110 30.99 -1.80 3.76
N GLY A 111 29.78 -2.19 3.34
CA GLY A 111 28.96 -3.22 3.95
C GLY A 111 28.39 -2.83 5.31
N ARG A 112 28.28 -1.54 5.66
CA ARG A 112 27.74 -1.09 6.95
C ARG A 112 26.24 -0.81 6.84
N LEU A 113 25.45 -1.29 7.79
CA LEU A 113 24.03 -0.98 7.86
C LEU A 113 23.87 0.51 8.20
N HIS A 114 23.25 1.27 7.32
CA HIS A 114 23.06 2.71 7.52
C HIS A 114 21.59 3.13 7.57
N VAL A 115 20.66 2.30 7.05
CA VAL A 115 19.20 2.52 7.18
C VAL A 115 18.50 1.18 7.32
N ALA A 116 17.60 1.05 8.29
CA ALA A 116 16.56 0.03 8.31
C ALA A 116 15.18 0.70 8.27
N ALA A 117 14.32 0.29 7.34
CA ALA A 117 13.01 0.90 7.18
C ALA A 117 11.91 -0.17 7.15
N THR A 118 10.78 0.13 7.79
CA THR A 118 9.56 -0.69 7.64
C THR A 118 8.94 -0.52 6.26
N ARG A 119 8.02 -1.40 5.86
CA ARG A 119 7.30 -1.24 4.59
C ARG A 119 6.50 0.07 4.48
N GLY A 120 5.83 0.48 5.56
CA GLY A 120 4.87 1.60 5.55
C GLY A 120 3.78 1.42 4.47
N ASP A 121 3.64 2.39 3.58
CA ASP A 121 2.68 2.35 2.47
C ASP A 121 3.18 1.62 1.21
N GLY A 122 4.40 1.07 1.27
CA GLY A 122 5.10 0.40 0.17
C GLY A 122 6.05 1.32 -0.60
N THR A 123 5.86 2.64 -0.55
CA THR A 123 6.79 3.63 -1.13
C THR A 123 7.61 4.34 -0.06
N THR A 124 6.98 4.62 1.09
CA THR A 124 7.60 5.28 2.24
C THR A 124 7.37 4.45 3.48
N GLY A 125 8.47 4.12 4.16
CA GLY A 125 8.54 3.42 5.43
C GLY A 125 8.90 4.31 6.60
N ASP A 126 8.83 3.75 7.81
CA ASP A 126 9.37 4.37 9.02
C ASP A 126 10.81 3.89 9.26
N ASP A 127 11.75 4.81 9.54
CA ASP A 127 13.10 4.50 9.97
C ASP A 127 13.09 3.80 11.34
N ILE A 128 13.66 2.60 11.39
CA ILE A 128 13.80 1.76 12.58
C ILE A 128 15.26 1.34 12.82
N THR A 129 16.22 2.05 12.24
CA THR A 129 17.65 1.67 12.22
C THR A 129 18.20 1.39 13.63
N VAL A 130 17.93 2.29 14.57
CA VAL A 130 18.39 2.16 15.97
C VAL A 130 17.87 0.91 16.67
N ASN A 131 16.66 0.46 16.33
CA ASN A 131 16.05 -0.72 16.93
C ASN A 131 16.41 -2.00 16.16
N ALA A 132 16.53 -1.93 14.83
CA ALA A 132 16.96 -3.04 13.99
C ALA A 132 18.39 -3.49 14.32
N LEU A 133 19.29 -2.57 14.65
CA LEU A 133 20.67 -2.87 15.09
C LEU A 133 20.73 -3.66 16.40
N ARG A 134 19.63 -3.75 17.16
CA ARG A 134 19.53 -4.55 18.39
C ARG A 134 19.04 -5.97 18.14
N ILE A 135 18.65 -6.30 16.91
CA ILE A 135 18.23 -7.65 16.52
C ILE A 135 19.48 -8.46 16.19
N ALA A 136 19.72 -9.55 16.93
CA ALA A 136 20.93 -10.37 16.77
C ALA A 136 21.07 -10.98 15.36
N ASP A 137 19.95 -11.26 14.69
CA ASP A 137 19.89 -11.82 13.34
C ASP A 137 20.26 -10.79 12.24
N ILE A 138 20.46 -9.52 12.59
CA ILE A 138 20.80 -8.43 11.66
C ILE A 138 22.27 -8.03 11.85
N PRO A 139 23.18 -8.37 10.93
CA PRO A 139 24.57 -7.95 11.02
C PRO A 139 24.68 -6.43 10.87
N ALA A 140 25.31 -5.75 11.82
CA ALA A 140 25.62 -4.31 11.67
C ALA A 140 26.58 -4.04 10.50
N LYS A 141 27.38 -5.05 10.12
CA LYS A 141 28.27 -5.01 8.97
C LYS A 141 28.28 -6.37 8.25
N ILE A 142 28.17 -6.34 6.93
CA ILE A 142 28.24 -7.50 6.04
C ILE A 142 29.53 -7.48 5.19
N PRO A 143 30.03 -8.63 4.75
CA PRO A 143 31.23 -8.74 3.91
C PRO A 143 30.94 -8.39 2.43
N SER A 144 30.36 -7.22 2.17
CA SER A 144 30.10 -6.71 0.81
C SER A 144 30.96 -5.49 0.50
N LYS A 145 31.34 -5.34 -0.78
CA LYS A 145 32.00 -4.14 -1.34
C LYS A 145 31.07 -3.32 -2.23
N LYS A 146 29.78 -3.65 -2.24
CA LYS A 146 28.74 -3.00 -3.01
C LYS A 146 27.62 -2.59 -2.06
N ALA A 147 26.95 -1.49 -2.36
CA ALA A 147 25.73 -1.14 -1.66
C ALA A 147 24.64 -2.18 -1.99
N LEU A 148 24.01 -2.73 -0.95
CA LEU A 148 22.99 -3.77 -1.06
C LEU A 148 21.75 -3.37 -0.27
N GLU A 149 20.58 -3.78 -0.76
CA GLU A 149 19.34 -3.71 0.00
C GLU A 149 18.89 -5.13 0.36
N ILE A 150 18.84 -5.46 1.65
CA ILE A 150 18.37 -6.76 2.11
C ILE A 150 16.91 -6.62 2.55
N ARG A 151 16.00 -7.41 1.98
CA ARG A 151 14.60 -7.43 2.41
C ARG A 151 14.31 -8.69 3.19
N GLY A 152 13.51 -8.53 4.24
CA GLY A 152 13.16 -9.62 5.13
C GLY A 152 11.95 -9.29 5.99
N GLU A 153 11.59 -10.22 6.88
CA GLU A 153 10.54 -10.06 7.86
C GLU A 153 11.14 -10.01 9.27
N ILE A 154 10.83 -8.98 10.04
CA ILE A 154 11.05 -8.97 11.49
C ILE A 154 9.88 -9.72 12.13
N TYR A 155 10.15 -10.70 12.98
CA TYR A 155 9.14 -11.53 13.63
C TYR A 155 9.51 -11.83 15.09
N MET A 156 8.55 -12.35 15.83
CA MET A 156 8.74 -12.79 17.21
C MET A 156 8.62 -14.31 17.29
N ARG A 157 9.59 -14.93 17.96
CA ARG A 157 9.55 -16.36 18.25
C ARG A 157 8.41 -16.69 19.23
N LEU A 158 7.76 -17.83 19.05
CA LEU A 158 6.66 -18.28 19.89
C LEU A 158 7.12 -18.49 21.34
N SER A 159 8.32 -19.06 21.54
CA SER A 159 8.97 -19.24 22.84
C SER A 159 9.18 -17.92 23.60
N VAL A 160 9.45 -16.83 22.88
CA VAL A 160 9.54 -15.47 23.43
C VAL A 160 8.15 -14.93 23.72
N PHE A 161 7.20 -15.10 22.78
CA PHE A 161 5.83 -14.61 22.90
C PHE A 161 5.07 -15.19 24.11
N GLN A 162 5.36 -16.43 24.53
CA GLN A 162 4.73 -17.04 25.70
C GLN A 162 4.83 -16.17 26.97
N ARG A 163 5.91 -15.39 27.11
CA ARG A 163 6.11 -14.47 28.24
C ARG A 163 5.04 -13.36 28.29
N PHE A 164 4.63 -12.89 27.12
CA PHE A 164 3.69 -11.78 26.94
C PHE A 164 2.23 -12.24 26.83
N LYS A 165 2.00 -13.54 26.60
CA LYS A 165 0.64 -14.11 26.55
C LYS A 165 -0.09 -13.95 27.90
N ALA A 166 0.64 -14.10 29.00
CA ALA A 166 0.12 -13.86 30.35
C ALA A 166 -0.31 -12.40 30.59
N GLU A 167 0.21 -11.45 29.80
CA GLU A 167 -0.09 -10.02 29.86
C GLU A 167 -1.26 -9.62 28.95
N GLY A 168 -1.93 -10.60 28.31
CA GLY A 168 -3.13 -10.36 27.48
C GLY A 168 -2.84 -9.94 26.04
N MET A 169 -1.60 -10.09 25.55
CA MET A 169 -1.25 -9.77 24.16
C MET A 169 -1.88 -10.77 23.17
N ALA A 170 -2.50 -10.26 22.10
CA ALA A 170 -3.38 -11.05 21.23
C ALA A 170 -2.65 -11.91 20.19
N ASN A 171 -1.55 -11.42 19.58
CA ASN A 171 -0.76 -12.20 18.63
C ASN A 171 0.71 -11.69 18.51
N PRO A 172 1.65 -12.55 18.10
CA PRO A 172 3.07 -12.20 17.93
C PRO A 172 3.32 -11.07 16.91
N ARG A 173 2.56 -11.04 15.82
CA ARG A 173 2.72 -10.04 14.73
C ARG A 173 2.50 -8.61 15.22
N ASN A 174 1.40 -8.37 15.92
CA ASN A 174 1.05 -7.06 16.47
C ASN A 174 2.05 -6.63 17.52
N LEU A 175 2.50 -7.57 18.36
CA LEU A 175 3.51 -7.28 19.37
C LEU A 175 4.85 -6.91 18.72
N THR A 176 5.23 -7.59 17.64
CA THR A 176 6.43 -7.27 16.85
C THR A 176 6.36 -5.86 16.27
N ALA A 177 5.22 -5.47 15.69
CA ALA A 177 5.02 -4.13 15.13
C ALA A 177 5.10 -3.01 16.17
N GLY A 178 4.62 -3.26 17.39
CA GLY A 178 4.74 -2.33 18.51
C GLY A 178 6.15 -2.31 19.13
N ALA A 179 6.79 -3.47 19.25
CA ALA A 179 8.12 -3.64 19.83
C ALA A 179 9.20 -2.94 19.01
N ILE A 180 9.20 -3.13 17.69
CA ILE A 180 10.22 -2.52 16.81
C ILE A 180 10.12 -0.99 16.73
N LYS A 181 9.01 -0.40 17.19
CA LYS A 181 8.76 1.05 17.22
C LYS A 181 8.89 1.67 18.61
N GLN A 182 9.44 0.95 19.59
CA GLN A 182 9.71 1.52 20.91
C GLN A 182 10.73 2.66 20.79
N LYS A 183 10.42 3.81 21.41
CA LYS A 183 11.30 4.98 21.42
C LYS A 183 12.63 4.74 22.15
N ASP A 184 12.59 3.84 23.11
CA ASP A 184 13.73 3.41 23.90
C ASP A 184 14.27 2.10 23.28
N PRO A 185 15.49 2.12 22.69
CA PRO A 185 16.07 0.95 22.04
C PRO A 185 16.26 -0.24 22.98
N GLU A 186 16.51 -0.01 24.27
CA GLU A 186 16.68 -1.09 25.26
C GLU A 186 15.35 -1.79 25.50
N LYS A 187 14.24 -1.04 25.51
CA LYS A 187 12.89 -1.64 25.57
C LYS A 187 12.56 -2.40 24.30
N SER A 188 12.98 -1.93 23.12
CA SER A 188 12.84 -2.69 21.88
C SER A 188 13.61 -4.00 21.94
N ALA A 189 14.87 -3.95 22.40
CA ALA A 189 15.75 -5.11 22.51
C ALA A 189 15.21 -6.18 23.47
N ALA A 190 14.55 -5.77 24.57
CA ALA A 190 13.95 -6.68 25.54
C ALA A 190 12.87 -7.63 24.95
N TYR A 191 12.26 -7.27 23.81
CA TYR A 191 11.32 -8.16 23.10
C TYR A 191 12.00 -9.28 22.31
N ASN A 192 13.34 -9.28 22.21
CA ASN A 192 14.15 -10.32 21.57
C ASN A 192 13.59 -10.75 20.20
N LEU A 193 13.35 -9.75 19.33
CA LEU A 193 12.84 -9.96 17.98
C LEU A 193 13.89 -10.68 17.11
N SER A 194 13.41 -11.41 16.10
CA SER A 194 14.21 -12.12 15.11
C SER A 194 14.00 -11.53 13.71
N PHE A 195 14.92 -11.83 12.79
CA PHE A 195 14.84 -11.40 11.40
C PHE A 195 15.09 -12.56 10.43
N ALA A 196 14.25 -12.65 9.40
CA ALA A 196 14.40 -13.60 8.30
C ALA A 196 14.59 -12.85 6.99
N ALA A 197 15.81 -12.89 6.44
CA ALA A 197 16.13 -12.30 5.15
C ALA A 197 15.68 -13.24 4.00
N TYR A 198 15.09 -12.68 2.94
CA TYR A 198 14.58 -13.47 1.82
C TYR A 198 14.87 -12.90 0.42
N ASP A 199 15.27 -11.63 0.28
CA ASP A 199 15.68 -11.03 -1.00
C ASP A 199 16.94 -10.16 -0.85
N VAL A 200 17.72 -10.09 -1.94
CA VAL A 200 18.90 -9.21 -2.08
C VAL A 200 18.74 -8.26 -3.26
N GLY A 201 18.37 -7.02 -2.99
CA GLY A 201 18.37 -5.93 -3.96
C GLY A 201 19.80 -5.52 -4.33
N GLY A 202 20.09 -5.48 -5.63
CA GLY A 202 21.42 -5.18 -6.16
C GLY A 202 22.35 -6.39 -6.27
N SER A 203 21.83 -7.61 -6.08
CA SER A 203 22.58 -8.84 -6.32
C SER A 203 22.86 -9.06 -7.81
N ASP A 204 24.01 -9.67 -8.10
CA ASP A 204 24.38 -10.17 -9.44
C ASP A 204 23.94 -11.63 -9.65
N GLU A 205 23.32 -12.25 -8.64
CA GLU A 205 22.90 -13.65 -8.70
C GLU A 205 21.79 -13.86 -9.74
N THR A 206 21.75 -15.08 -10.28
CA THR A 206 20.86 -15.42 -11.40
C THR A 206 19.65 -16.26 -10.98
N SER A 207 19.60 -16.69 -9.72
CA SER A 207 18.49 -17.45 -9.17
C SER A 207 18.20 -17.14 -7.69
N GLN A 208 16.95 -17.37 -7.27
CA GLN A 208 16.50 -17.21 -5.89
C GLN A 208 17.28 -18.11 -4.94
N VAL A 209 17.55 -19.35 -5.32
CA VAL A 209 18.37 -20.27 -4.50
C VAL A 209 19.77 -19.68 -4.27
N ALA A 210 20.35 -19.03 -5.29
CA ALA A 210 21.67 -18.41 -5.16
C ALA A 210 21.63 -17.15 -4.30
N GLU A 211 20.60 -16.31 -4.43
CA GLU A 211 20.38 -15.14 -3.55
C GLU A 211 20.25 -15.55 -2.08
N LEU A 212 19.51 -16.62 -1.78
CA LEU A 212 19.37 -17.13 -0.41
C LEU A 212 20.70 -17.67 0.14
N ALA A 213 21.50 -18.34 -0.69
CA ALA A 213 22.84 -18.77 -0.32
C ALA A 213 23.80 -17.58 -0.14
N GLU A 214 23.61 -16.47 -0.87
CA GLU A 214 24.32 -15.22 -0.68
C GLU A 214 23.99 -14.59 0.69
N LEU A 215 22.71 -14.55 1.08
CA LEU A 215 22.28 -14.06 2.39
C LEU A 215 22.97 -14.79 3.55
N GLU A 216 23.10 -16.11 3.47
CA GLU A 216 23.84 -16.90 4.45
C GLU A 216 25.32 -16.48 4.52
N LYS A 217 25.98 -16.27 3.36
CA LYS A 217 27.38 -15.78 3.30
C LYS A 217 27.54 -14.36 3.84
N LEU A 218 26.49 -13.54 3.73
CA LEU A 218 26.47 -12.18 4.27
C LEU A 218 26.26 -12.16 5.80
N GLY A 219 25.94 -13.31 6.42
CA GLY A 219 25.80 -13.46 7.86
C GLY A 219 24.37 -13.50 8.38
N PHE A 220 23.37 -13.59 7.49
CA PHE A 220 21.98 -13.76 7.90
C PHE A 220 21.65 -15.22 8.23
N PRO A 221 20.74 -15.50 9.18
CA PRO A 221 20.28 -16.85 9.44
C PRO A 221 19.63 -17.50 8.21
N LYS A 222 19.94 -18.77 7.99
CA LYS A 222 19.29 -19.59 6.96
C LYS A 222 17.79 -19.71 7.22
N ILE A 223 17.00 -19.59 6.16
CA ILE A 223 15.56 -19.88 6.18
C ILE A 223 15.26 -21.24 5.54
N ASP A 224 14.19 -21.88 6.00
CA ASP A 224 13.70 -23.14 5.41
C ASP A 224 13.20 -22.90 3.98
N THR A 225 13.63 -23.72 3.02
CA THR A 225 13.25 -23.59 1.60
C THR A 225 13.05 -24.95 0.92
N ILE A 226 12.13 -25.00 -0.03
CA ILE A 226 11.82 -26.20 -0.83
C ILE A 226 11.78 -25.81 -2.31
N VAL A 227 12.63 -26.44 -3.13
CA VAL A 227 12.70 -26.16 -4.57
C VAL A 227 11.79 -27.10 -5.34
N CYS A 228 10.65 -26.61 -5.81
CA CYS A 228 9.61 -27.37 -6.49
C CYS A 228 9.74 -27.27 -8.02
N SER A 229 9.33 -28.34 -8.73
CA SER A 229 9.04 -28.30 -10.17
C SER A 229 7.59 -27.83 -10.38
N HIS A 230 7.22 -27.56 -11.64
CA HIS A 230 5.84 -27.18 -11.99
C HIS A 230 4.83 -28.29 -11.69
N ASP A 231 5.22 -29.55 -11.84
CA ASP A 231 4.35 -30.70 -11.60
C ASP A 231 4.18 -31.04 -10.11
N ASP A 232 4.98 -30.42 -9.23
CA ASP A 232 5.06 -30.77 -7.81
C ASP A 232 5.04 -29.52 -6.90
N LEU A 233 4.24 -28.52 -7.28
CA LEU A 233 4.11 -27.29 -6.48
C LEU A 233 3.43 -27.54 -5.13
N SER A 234 2.55 -28.55 -5.03
CA SER A 234 1.85 -28.87 -3.78
C SER A 234 2.80 -29.32 -2.67
N ARG A 235 3.94 -29.95 -3.02
CA ARG A 235 4.93 -30.42 -2.04
C ARG A 235 5.38 -29.33 -1.09
N GLY A 236 5.67 -28.13 -1.59
CA GLY A 236 6.07 -26.99 -0.75
C GLY A 236 5.04 -26.71 0.35
N PHE A 237 3.76 -26.61 -0.02
CA PHE A 237 2.68 -26.34 0.90
C PHE A 237 2.46 -27.49 1.89
N GLU A 238 2.49 -28.73 1.43
CA GLU A 238 2.33 -29.92 2.27
C GLU A 238 3.43 -30.05 3.32
N GLU A 239 4.69 -29.84 2.92
CA GLU A 239 5.83 -29.91 3.84
C GLU A 239 5.78 -28.79 4.87
N PHE A 240 5.57 -27.53 4.46
CA PHE A 240 5.41 -26.43 5.42
C PHE A 240 4.19 -26.61 6.33
N THR A 241 3.10 -27.21 5.84
CA THR A 241 1.94 -27.56 6.68
C THR A 241 2.33 -28.58 7.76
N LYS A 242 3.10 -29.60 7.41
CA LYS A 242 3.59 -30.63 8.36
C LYS A 242 4.58 -30.05 9.36
N MET A 243 5.46 -29.14 8.93
CA MET A 243 6.44 -28.49 9.81
C MET A 243 5.81 -27.43 10.71
N ARG A 244 4.70 -26.80 10.31
CA ARG A 244 4.10 -25.66 11.03
C ARG A 244 3.96 -25.85 12.55
N PRO A 245 3.50 -26.99 13.09
CA PRO A 245 3.38 -27.18 14.54
C PRO A 245 4.72 -27.25 15.29
N THR A 246 5.84 -27.48 14.60
CA THR A 246 7.18 -27.59 15.20
C THR A 246 7.98 -26.30 15.09
N LEU A 247 7.50 -25.30 14.35
CA LEU A 247 8.19 -24.02 14.18
C LEU A 247 8.06 -23.18 15.45
N ASP A 248 9.15 -22.55 15.86
CA ASP A 248 9.16 -21.57 16.97
C ASP A 248 8.74 -20.17 16.49
N TYR A 249 7.97 -20.07 15.41
CA TYR A 249 7.51 -18.81 14.83
C TYR A 249 6.21 -19.04 14.06
N GLU A 250 5.39 -17.98 13.93
CA GLU A 250 4.16 -18.07 13.16
C GLU A 250 4.41 -17.90 11.66
N ILE A 251 3.78 -18.79 10.88
CA ILE A 251 3.67 -18.67 9.44
C ILE A 251 2.19 -18.64 9.05
N ASP A 252 1.84 -17.75 8.12
CA ASP A 252 0.46 -17.53 7.68
C ASP A 252 0.18 -18.10 6.27
N GLY A 253 1.14 -18.85 5.72
CA GLY A 253 1.12 -19.53 4.43
C GLY A 253 2.52 -19.90 3.95
N VAL A 254 2.64 -20.12 2.65
CA VAL A 254 3.91 -20.38 1.94
C VAL A 254 4.03 -19.37 0.81
N VAL A 255 5.21 -18.77 0.65
CA VAL A 255 5.54 -17.92 -0.49
C VAL A 255 6.18 -18.79 -1.56
N TYR A 256 5.64 -18.74 -2.77
CA TYR A 256 6.22 -19.34 -3.96
C TYR A 256 6.82 -18.24 -4.82
N LYS A 257 8.11 -18.33 -5.12
CA LYS A 257 8.84 -17.37 -5.96
C LYS A 257 9.53 -18.09 -7.11
N VAL A 258 9.42 -17.54 -8.33
CA VAL A 258 10.13 -18.08 -9.50
C VAL A 258 11.63 -18.08 -9.24
N ASP A 259 12.30 -19.22 -9.43
CA ASP A 259 13.73 -19.33 -9.12
C ASP A 259 14.59 -18.45 -10.04
N SER A 260 14.35 -18.46 -11.35
CA SER A 260 15.14 -17.70 -12.31
C SER A 260 14.91 -16.19 -12.22
N VAL A 261 15.95 -15.41 -11.93
CA VAL A 261 15.89 -13.93 -11.90
C VAL A 261 15.56 -13.36 -13.29
N LYS A 262 16.00 -14.02 -14.36
CA LYS A 262 15.65 -13.63 -15.74
C LYS A 262 14.13 -13.71 -15.97
N GLU A 263 13.49 -14.77 -15.47
CA GLU A 263 12.05 -14.94 -15.57
C GLU A 263 11.30 -13.97 -14.66
N GLN A 264 11.85 -13.67 -13.46
CA GLN A 264 11.29 -12.63 -12.59
C GLN A 264 11.25 -11.27 -13.30
N ARG A 265 12.34 -10.88 -13.97
CA ARG A 265 12.40 -9.64 -14.77
C ARG A 265 11.42 -9.65 -15.95
N ARG A 266 11.27 -10.79 -16.65
CA ARG A 266 10.32 -10.94 -17.77
C ARG A 266 8.87 -10.80 -17.32
N LEU A 267 8.51 -11.42 -16.19
CA LEU A 267 7.16 -11.34 -15.63
C LEU A 267 6.86 -9.95 -15.07
N GLY A 268 7.83 -9.29 -14.46
CA GLY A 268 7.67 -7.96 -13.88
C GLY A 268 6.65 -7.93 -12.73
N GLN A 269 5.97 -6.79 -12.58
CA GLN A 269 5.06 -6.53 -11.46
C GLN A 269 3.84 -5.69 -11.87
N THR A 270 2.79 -5.75 -11.05
CA THR A 270 1.65 -4.83 -11.12
C THR A 270 1.88 -3.61 -10.22
N ALA A 271 0.89 -2.72 -10.10
CA ALA A 271 0.92 -1.62 -9.13
C ALA A 271 0.90 -2.09 -7.66
N HIS A 272 0.59 -3.37 -7.41
CA HIS A 272 0.34 -3.88 -6.06
C HIS A 272 1.19 -5.09 -5.67
N HIS A 273 1.58 -5.94 -6.64
CA HIS A 273 2.31 -7.18 -6.39
C HIS A 273 3.23 -7.60 -7.56
N PRO A 274 4.34 -8.32 -7.27
CA PRO A 274 5.14 -8.97 -8.32
C PRO A 274 4.38 -10.12 -8.96
N ARG A 275 4.53 -10.32 -10.27
CA ARG A 275 3.91 -11.46 -10.98
C ARG A 275 4.70 -12.75 -10.80
N TYR A 276 5.96 -12.64 -10.40
CA TYR A 276 6.88 -13.76 -10.19
C TYR A 276 6.86 -14.33 -8.76
N ALA A 277 5.95 -13.87 -7.90
CA ALA A 277 5.78 -14.45 -6.58
C ALA A 277 4.30 -14.43 -6.15
N ILE A 278 3.88 -15.50 -5.48
CA ILE A 278 2.51 -15.67 -4.98
C ILE A 278 2.52 -16.28 -3.57
N ALA A 279 1.60 -15.84 -2.71
CA ALA A 279 1.42 -16.39 -1.37
C ALA A 279 0.28 -17.41 -1.36
N PHE A 280 0.60 -18.69 -1.17
CA PHE A 280 -0.39 -19.72 -0.89
C PHE A 280 -0.72 -19.70 0.60
N LYS A 281 -1.86 -19.11 0.96
CA LYS A 281 -2.28 -18.93 2.34
C LYS A 281 -2.82 -20.24 2.91
N PHE A 282 -2.49 -20.53 4.17
CA PHE A 282 -3.25 -21.56 4.89
C PHE A 282 -4.71 -21.16 4.91
N GLN A 283 -5.60 -22.12 4.68
CA GLN A 283 -7.02 -21.89 4.92
C GLN A 283 -7.16 -21.51 6.40
N GLY A 284 -7.84 -20.40 6.66
CA GLY A 284 -7.97 -19.86 8.01
C GLY A 284 -8.55 -20.93 8.93
N GLU A 285 -8.21 -20.88 10.22
CA GLU A 285 -8.89 -21.73 11.19
C GLU A 285 -10.39 -21.51 11.05
N SER A 286 -11.09 -22.62 10.81
CA SER A 286 -12.53 -22.67 10.81
C SER A 286 -13.00 -23.15 12.17
N GLY A 287 -14.11 -22.61 12.64
CA GLY A 287 -14.74 -23.07 13.86
C GLY A 287 -16.24 -22.95 13.76
N VAL A 288 -16.93 -23.82 14.46
CA VAL A 288 -18.39 -23.83 14.51
C VAL A 288 -18.84 -22.98 15.69
N SER A 289 -19.79 -22.08 15.44
CA SER A 289 -20.45 -21.29 16.49
C SER A 289 -21.95 -21.19 16.21
N VAL A 290 -22.72 -20.66 17.15
CA VAL A 290 -24.17 -20.45 17.04
C VAL A 290 -24.46 -19.02 16.65
N LEU A 291 -25.26 -18.80 15.61
CA LEU A 291 -25.78 -17.48 15.24
C LEU A 291 -26.82 -17.01 16.26
N ARG A 292 -26.50 -15.97 17.02
CA ARG A 292 -27.42 -15.38 18.03
C ARG A 292 -28.24 -14.23 17.48
N GLY A 293 -27.73 -13.50 16.52
CA GLY A 293 -28.39 -12.33 15.97
C GLY A 293 -27.71 -11.82 14.71
N VAL A 294 -28.37 -10.87 14.04
CA VAL A 294 -27.78 -10.11 12.95
C VAL A 294 -27.89 -8.63 13.29
N GLU A 295 -26.73 -7.98 13.42
CA GLU A 295 -26.66 -6.53 13.56
C GLU A 295 -26.51 -5.90 12.17
N TRP A 296 -27.23 -4.81 11.93
CA TRP A 296 -27.24 -4.11 10.65
C TRP A 296 -26.41 -2.83 10.77
N SER A 297 -25.23 -2.83 10.17
CA SER A 297 -24.29 -1.70 10.24
C SER A 297 -24.49 -0.77 9.05
N VAL A 298 -24.63 0.54 9.31
CA VAL A 298 -24.74 1.55 8.26
C VAL A 298 -23.36 2.13 7.94
N ALA A 299 -22.93 2.00 6.69
CA ALA A 299 -21.70 2.57 6.17
C ALA A 299 -21.88 4.04 5.78
N ARG A 300 -20.76 4.73 5.51
CA ARG A 300 -20.72 6.14 5.08
C ARG A 300 -21.53 6.44 3.80
N THR A 301 -21.68 5.46 2.91
CA THR A 301 -22.48 5.59 1.67
C THR A 301 -23.98 5.34 1.89
N GLY A 302 -24.39 5.06 3.13
CA GLY A 302 -25.73 4.60 3.44
C GLY A 302 -25.95 3.09 3.23
N ALA A 303 -24.98 2.36 2.67
CA ALA A 303 -25.07 0.90 2.55
C ALA A 303 -25.25 0.27 3.93
N ILE A 304 -26.19 -0.66 4.04
CA ILE A 304 -26.53 -1.37 5.28
C ILE A 304 -26.03 -2.80 5.13
N THR A 305 -24.98 -3.14 5.89
CA THR A 305 -24.34 -4.44 5.82
C THR A 305 -24.71 -5.32 7.02
N PRO A 306 -25.05 -6.59 6.79
CA PRO A 306 -25.33 -7.53 7.87
C PRO A 306 -24.05 -8.04 8.54
N VAL A 307 -24.07 -8.07 9.87
CA VAL A 307 -23.00 -8.61 10.72
C VAL A 307 -23.61 -9.69 11.62
N ALA A 308 -23.13 -10.92 11.49
CA ALA A 308 -23.51 -12.01 12.36
C ALA A 308 -22.98 -11.76 13.77
N ILE A 309 -23.86 -11.88 14.77
CA ILE A 309 -23.52 -11.95 16.19
C ILE A 309 -23.55 -13.41 16.58
N VAL A 310 -22.43 -13.92 17.09
CA VAL A 310 -22.23 -15.36 17.31
C VAL A 310 -21.80 -15.63 18.74
N ASP A 311 -21.98 -16.87 19.21
CA ASP A 311 -21.33 -17.30 20.44
C ASP A 311 -19.80 -17.15 20.33
N PRO A 312 -19.11 -16.77 21.42
CA PRO A 312 -17.65 -16.65 21.42
C PRO A 312 -16.98 -17.95 20.93
N VAL A 313 -16.21 -17.86 19.85
CA VAL A 313 -15.38 -18.96 19.35
C VAL A 313 -13.95 -18.47 19.14
N VAL A 314 -12.95 -19.26 19.53
CA VAL A 314 -11.54 -18.89 19.34
C VAL A 314 -11.09 -19.32 17.95
N LEU A 315 -10.74 -18.36 17.10
CA LEU A 315 -10.16 -18.60 15.77
C LEU A 315 -8.82 -17.87 15.64
N SER A 316 -7.76 -18.64 15.46
CA SER A 316 -6.37 -18.18 15.36
C SER A 316 -6.00 -17.31 16.57
N GLY A 317 -6.22 -17.85 17.77
CA GLY A 317 -5.90 -17.21 19.05
C GLY A 317 -6.77 -16.01 19.46
N VAL A 318 -7.73 -15.60 18.63
CA VAL A 318 -8.62 -14.46 18.92
C VAL A 318 -10.06 -14.95 19.11
N THR A 319 -10.72 -14.44 20.15
CA THR A 319 -12.14 -14.70 20.38
C THR A 319 -12.98 -13.90 19.37
N VAL A 320 -13.71 -14.61 18.53
CA VAL A 320 -14.63 -14.08 17.53
C VAL A 320 -16.05 -14.11 18.09
N THR A 321 -16.67 -12.94 18.16
CA THR A 321 -18.10 -12.76 18.54
C THR A 321 -18.91 -12.13 17.41
N ARG A 322 -18.24 -11.69 16.34
CA ARG A 322 -18.83 -10.99 15.20
C ARG A 322 -18.21 -11.48 13.90
N ALA A 323 -19.02 -11.70 12.88
CA ALA A 323 -18.55 -12.13 11.56
C ALA A 323 -19.34 -11.43 10.43
N SER A 324 -18.68 -11.17 9.30
CA SER A 324 -19.35 -10.59 8.14
C SER A 324 -20.31 -11.61 7.52
N LEU A 325 -21.48 -11.11 7.10
CA LEU A 325 -22.42 -11.82 6.24
C LEU A 325 -22.40 -11.29 4.80
N HIS A 326 -21.46 -10.40 4.46
CA HIS A 326 -21.29 -9.76 3.16
C HIS A 326 -22.48 -8.89 2.70
N ASN A 327 -23.63 -9.50 2.40
CA ASN A 327 -24.83 -8.84 1.88
C ASN A 327 -26.09 -9.70 2.11
N VAL A 328 -27.25 -9.21 1.69
CA VAL A 328 -28.54 -9.91 1.90
C VAL A 328 -28.64 -11.18 1.07
N ALA A 329 -28.14 -11.17 -0.17
CA ALA A 329 -28.17 -12.35 -1.02
C ALA A 329 -27.38 -13.52 -0.41
N PHE A 330 -26.31 -13.24 0.33
CA PHE A 330 -25.52 -14.24 1.03
C PHE A 330 -26.32 -14.91 2.16
N ILE A 331 -27.11 -14.14 2.94
CA ILE A 331 -28.02 -14.67 3.96
C ILE A 331 -29.03 -15.63 3.33
N SER A 332 -29.67 -15.21 2.23
CA SER A 332 -30.64 -16.05 1.52
C SER A 332 -30.00 -17.29 0.91
N LYS A 333 -28.81 -17.16 0.30
CA LYS A 333 -28.07 -18.27 -0.34
C LYS A 333 -27.70 -19.34 0.67
N LEU A 334 -27.30 -18.96 1.87
CA LEU A 334 -26.94 -19.90 2.93
C LEU A 334 -28.15 -20.50 3.67
N GLY A 335 -29.37 -19.98 3.44
CA GLY A 335 -30.55 -20.38 4.21
C GLY A 335 -30.39 -20.08 5.70
N LEU A 336 -29.76 -18.93 6.02
CA LEU A 336 -29.36 -18.60 7.38
C LEU A 336 -30.57 -18.31 8.28
N SER A 337 -30.58 -18.92 9.47
CA SER A 337 -31.59 -18.72 10.51
C SER A 337 -30.96 -18.48 11.88
N LEU A 338 -31.62 -17.71 12.74
CA LEU A 338 -31.20 -17.49 14.13
C LEU A 338 -31.23 -18.82 14.89
N GLY A 339 -30.22 -19.05 15.71
CA GLY A 339 -29.97 -20.32 16.38
C GLY A 339 -29.21 -21.35 15.54
N ALA A 340 -28.92 -21.05 14.26
CA ALA A 340 -28.16 -21.96 13.40
C ALA A 340 -26.74 -22.18 13.92
N LYS A 341 -26.23 -23.42 13.81
CA LYS A 341 -24.80 -23.68 13.89
C LYS A 341 -24.16 -23.36 12.56
N ILE A 342 -23.16 -22.50 12.58
CA ILE A 342 -22.50 -21.97 11.39
C ILE A 342 -21.00 -22.16 11.48
N THR A 343 -20.39 -22.41 10.33
CA THR A 343 -18.93 -22.42 10.21
C THR A 343 -18.44 -21.00 9.97
N LEU A 344 -17.53 -20.55 10.81
CA LEU A 344 -16.85 -19.27 10.72
C LEU A 344 -15.43 -19.50 10.25
N VAL A 345 -14.96 -18.68 9.32
CA VAL A 345 -13.58 -18.71 8.84
C VAL A 345 -12.96 -17.33 8.97
N ARG A 346 -11.77 -17.28 9.54
CA ARG A 346 -10.96 -16.06 9.58
C ARG A 346 -9.95 -16.05 8.43
N ARG A 347 -10.40 -15.64 7.25
CA ARG A 347 -9.52 -15.58 6.05
C ARG A 347 -8.50 -14.46 6.20
N GLY A 348 -7.22 -14.79 6.03
CA GLY A 348 -6.13 -13.81 6.06
C GLY A 348 -5.93 -13.11 7.42
N GLY A 349 -6.48 -13.64 8.51
CA GLY A 349 -6.23 -13.15 9.87
C GLY A 349 -6.93 -11.85 10.27
N VAL A 350 -7.79 -11.25 9.43
CA VAL A 350 -8.36 -9.91 9.72
C VAL A 350 -9.87 -9.93 9.97
N ILE A 351 -10.68 -10.42 9.02
CA ILE A 351 -12.15 -10.33 9.11
C ILE A 351 -12.74 -11.74 9.13
N PRO A 352 -13.37 -12.18 10.23
CA PRO A 352 -14.14 -13.42 10.28
C PRO A 352 -15.38 -13.32 9.39
N ASN A 353 -15.65 -14.37 8.61
CA ASN A 353 -16.83 -14.45 7.76
C ASN A 353 -17.58 -15.77 8.01
N VAL A 354 -18.89 -15.74 7.83
CA VAL A 354 -19.70 -16.97 7.80
C VAL A 354 -19.46 -17.69 6.47
N GLU A 355 -19.19 -18.98 6.52
CA GLU A 355 -18.92 -19.78 5.31
C GLU A 355 -20.11 -20.66 4.92
N ASN A 356 -20.68 -21.38 5.88
CA ASN A 356 -21.80 -22.29 5.65
C ASN A 356 -22.65 -22.50 6.92
N VAL A 357 -23.87 -22.97 6.71
CA VAL A 357 -24.77 -23.44 7.78
C VAL A 357 -24.57 -24.94 7.95
N VAL A 358 -24.18 -25.35 9.16
CA VAL A 358 -24.02 -26.75 9.54
C VAL A 358 -25.37 -27.33 9.96
N GLU A 359 -26.09 -26.59 10.80
CA GLU A 359 -27.42 -26.96 11.29
C GLU A 359 -28.30 -25.71 11.28
N PRO A 360 -29.45 -25.71 10.59
CA PRO A 360 -30.33 -24.56 10.57
C PRO A 360 -30.96 -24.35 11.94
N GLY A 361 -31.11 -23.08 12.32
CA GLY A 361 -31.88 -22.67 13.48
C GLY A 361 -33.38 -22.52 13.19
N PRO A 362 -34.20 -22.33 14.24
CA PRO A 362 -35.66 -22.32 14.13
C PRO A 362 -36.27 -21.06 13.51
N GLU A 363 -35.57 -19.91 13.55
CA GLU A 363 -36.16 -18.61 13.21
C GLU A 363 -35.47 -17.94 12.02
N PRO A 364 -36.20 -17.42 11.01
CA PRO A 364 -35.57 -16.77 9.86
C PRO A 364 -34.91 -15.44 10.24
N VAL A 365 -33.83 -15.08 9.54
CA VAL A 365 -33.23 -13.74 9.66
C VAL A 365 -34.13 -12.71 8.97
N LEU A 366 -34.64 -11.75 9.74
CA LEU A 366 -35.46 -10.65 9.22
C LEU A 366 -34.60 -9.51 8.68
N LEU A 367 -34.99 -8.98 7.51
CA LEU A 367 -34.35 -7.84 6.88
C LEU A 367 -34.94 -6.53 7.45
N PRO A 368 -34.13 -5.48 7.66
CA PRO A 368 -34.61 -4.23 8.20
C PRO A 368 -35.36 -3.45 7.12
N GLU A 369 -36.61 -3.07 7.42
CA GLU A 369 -37.39 -2.15 6.58
C GLU A 369 -37.06 -0.67 6.86
N ARG A 370 -36.47 -0.41 8.03
CA ARG A 370 -36.03 0.92 8.48
C ARG A 370 -34.55 0.91 8.81
N CYS A 371 -33.88 2.02 8.46
CA CYS A 371 -32.47 2.21 8.74
C CYS A 371 -32.21 2.11 10.25
N PRO A 372 -31.31 1.22 10.70
CA PRO A 372 -31.06 1.00 12.13
C PRO A 372 -30.40 2.20 12.81
N SER A 373 -29.87 3.15 12.04
CA SER A 373 -29.26 4.38 12.58
C SER A 373 -30.21 5.57 12.63
N CYS A 374 -31.10 5.77 11.65
CA CYS A 374 -31.91 7.00 11.55
C CYS A 374 -33.40 6.77 11.34
N GLY A 375 -33.86 5.52 11.23
CA GLY A 375 -35.28 5.18 11.08
C GLY A 375 -35.89 5.42 9.69
N SER A 376 -35.15 6.06 8.76
CA SER A 376 -35.58 6.27 7.38
C SER A 376 -35.84 4.94 6.65
N PRO A 377 -36.71 4.92 5.61
CA PRO A 377 -36.94 3.71 4.82
C PRO A 377 -35.65 3.13 4.23
N VAL A 378 -35.60 1.81 4.12
CA VAL A 378 -34.52 1.08 3.46
C VAL A 378 -34.88 0.83 2.00
N LEU A 379 -33.95 1.15 1.10
CA LEU A 379 -34.01 0.78 -0.32
C LEU A 379 -33.21 -0.50 -0.53
N ARG A 380 -33.79 -1.47 -1.24
CA ARG A 380 -33.07 -2.67 -1.69
C ARG A 380 -32.71 -2.54 -3.16
N GLU A 381 -31.42 -2.61 -3.46
CA GLU A 381 -30.92 -2.69 -4.83
C GLU A 381 -30.15 -3.99 -5.00
N ARG A 382 -30.72 -4.91 -5.79
CA ARG A 382 -30.19 -6.26 -6.01
C ARG A 382 -29.95 -6.97 -4.65
N ASP A 383 -28.68 -7.16 -4.31
CA ASP A 383 -28.21 -7.92 -3.16
C ASP A 383 -27.94 -7.04 -1.92
N PHE A 384 -28.04 -5.72 -2.07
CA PHE A 384 -27.63 -4.74 -1.07
C PHE A 384 -28.81 -3.91 -0.55
N LEU A 385 -28.69 -3.46 0.70
CA LEU A 385 -29.62 -2.55 1.36
C LEU A 385 -28.97 -1.18 1.52
N PHE A 386 -29.77 -0.13 1.43
CA PHE A 386 -29.32 1.25 1.55
C PHE A 386 -30.30 2.07 2.38
N CYS A 387 -29.77 2.93 3.25
CA CYS A 387 -30.53 4.02 3.83
C CYS A 387 -30.94 5.00 2.73
N THR A 388 -32.21 5.37 2.67
CA THR A 388 -32.72 6.36 1.68
C THR A 388 -32.28 7.80 1.97
N LYS A 389 -31.79 8.07 3.19
CA LYS A 389 -31.34 9.40 3.62
C LYS A 389 -29.95 9.35 4.29
N PRO A 390 -28.88 9.02 3.55
CA PRO A 390 -27.54 8.91 4.12
C PRO A 390 -27.00 10.23 4.65
N SER A 391 -27.33 11.37 4.03
CA SER A 391 -26.89 12.71 4.47
C SER A 391 -27.48 13.15 5.82
N GLU A 392 -28.64 12.63 6.21
CA GLU A 392 -29.29 12.89 7.50
C GLU A 392 -29.02 11.77 8.52
N CYS A 393 -28.35 10.69 8.10
CA CYS A 393 -28.15 9.50 8.91
C CYS A 393 -26.88 9.64 9.79
N LYS A 394 -27.05 9.69 11.12
CA LYS A 394 -25.95 9.83 12.09
C LYS A 394 -24.73 8.96 11.77
N ARG A 395 -24.92 7.65 11.60
CA ARG A 395 -23.80 6.72 11.31
C ARG A 395 -23.15 6.96 9.95
N ALA A 396 -23.93 7.31 8.93
CA ALA A 396 -23.37 7.60 7.61
C ALA A 396 -22.57 8.91 7.61
N VAL A 397 -23.08 9.95 8.28
CA VAL A 397 -22.39 11.24 8.43
C VAL A 397 -21.10 11.08 9.24
N ILE A 398 -21.14 10.40 10.40
CA ILE A 398 -19.93 10.11 11.18
C ILE A 398 -18.91 9.35 10.33
N GLY A 399 -19.34 8.34 9.56
CA GLY A 399 -18.46 7.61 8.66
C GLY A 399 -17.86 8.47 7.54
N GLN A 400 -18.61 9.46 7.04
CA GLN A 400 -18.10 10.44 6.07
C GLN A 400 -17.06 11.37 6.70
N LEU A 401 -17.31 11.87 7.91
CA LEU A 401 -16.38 12.71 8.66
C LEU A 401 -15.08 11.96 8.99
N ALA A 402 -15.18 10.70 9.42
CA ALA A 402 -14.03 9.83 9.68
C ALA A 402 -13.20 9.60 8.41
N HIS A 403 -13.85 9.31 7.28
CA HIS A 403 -13.18 9.13 5.99
C HIS A 403 -12.47 10.41 5.54
N PHE A 404 -13.11 11.57 5.72
CA PHE A 404 -12.54 12.88 5.38
C PHE A 404 -11.29 13.18 6.23
N ALA A 405 -11.40 13.07 7.55
CA ALA A 405 -10.30 13.28 8.48
C ALA A 405 -9.13 12.33 8.21
N SER A 406 -9.40 11.03 7.99
CA SER A 406 -8.38 10.05 7.64
C SER A 406 -7.73 10.33 6.28
N SER A 407 -8.49 10.78 5.29
CA SER A 407 -7.96 11.05 3.95
C SER A 407 -6.98 12.23 3.93
N LEU A 408 -7.17 13.20 4.83
CA LEU A 408 -6.29 14.36 5.02
C LEU A 408 -5.23 14.16 6.10
N ASP A 409 -5.20 12.99 6.75
CA ASP A 409 -4.29 12.69 7.85
C ASP A 409 -4.46 13.68 9.02
N MET A 410 -5.71 13.91 9.40
CA MET A 410 -6.10 14.66 10.60
C MET A 410 -6.13 13.70 11.79
N LEU A 411 -5.01 13.64 12.52
CA LEU A 411 -4.86 12.74 13.66
C LEU A 411 -5.73 13.18 14.86
N GLY A 412 -6.31 12.19 15.56
CA GLY A 412 -7.05 12.39 16.81
C GLY A 412 -8.57 12.45 16.69
N PHE A 413 -9.12 12.40 15.47
CA PHE A 413 -10.56 12.27 15.20
C PHE A 413 -10.99 10.80 15.09
N GLY A 414 -10.95 10.06 16.20
CA GLY A 414 -11.46 8.69 16.25
C GLY A 414 -12.99 8.63 16.33
N ASP A 415 -13.57 7.45 16.07
CA ASP A 415 -15.02 7.24 16.01
C ASP A 415 -15.79 7.77 17.24
N VAL A 416 -15.29 7.49 18.45
CA VAL A 416 -15.92 7.96 19.70
C VAL A 416 -15.94 9.48 19.78
N PHE A 417 -14.84 10.13 19.40
CA PHE A 417 -14.74 11.59 19.44
C PHE A 417 -15.63 12.24 18.37
N LEU A 418 -15.65 11.68 17.17
CA LEU A 418 -16.51 12.14 16.07
C LEU A 418 -17.99 12.01 16.44
N GLU A 419 -18.36 10.93 17.12
CA GLU A 419 -19.72 10.74 17.63
C GLU A 419 -20.09 11.79 18.68
N GLN A 420 -19.22 12.06 19.65
CA GLN A 420 -19.43 13.11 20.64
C GLN A 420 -19.54 14.51 20.01
N ALA A 421 -18.66 14.83 19.06
CA ALA A 421 -18.68 16.11 18.34
C ALA A 421 -19.94 16.25 17.48
N TYR A 422 -20.41 15.16 16.86
CA TYR A 422 -21.67 15.13 16.12
C TYR A 422 -22.87 15.33 17.05
N ASP A 423 -22.91 14.65 18.19
CA ASP A 423 -24.01 14.75 19.16
C ASP A 423 -24.07 16.14 19.81
N ALA A 424 -22.92 16.76 20.06
CA ALA A 424 -22.81 18.15 20.51
C ALA A 424 -23.14 19.19 19.42
N GLY A 425 -23.39 18.76 18.18
CA GLY A 425 -23.71 19.64 17.05
C GLY A 425 -22.52 20.42 16.50
N LEU A 426 -21.29 20.07 16.89
CA LEU A 426 -20.06 20.75 16.47
C LEU A 426 -19.58 20.29 15.09
N LEU A 427 -19.91 19.05 14.71
CA LEU A 427 -19.55 18.48 13.40
C LEU A 427 -20.78 17.84 12.73
N ARG A 428 -21.19 18.37 11.58
CA ARG A 428 -22.26 17.82 10.73
C ARG A 428 -21.79 17.58 9.30
N ALA A 429 -20.77 18.28 8.84
CA ALA A 429 -20.22 18.18 7.50
C ALA A 429 -18.69 18.39 7.50
N PRO A 430 -17.98 17.96 6.45
CA PRO A 430 -16.53 18.13 6.35
C PRO A 430 -16.00 19.56 6.50
N ALA A 431 -16.77 20.57 6.06
CA ALA A 431 -16.37 21.97 6.21
C ALA A 431 -16.29 22.41 7.68
N ASP A 432 -17.09 21.80 8.56
CA ASP A 432 -17.20 22.20 9.96
C ASP A 432 -15.90 21.93 10.74
N PHE A 433 -15.05 21.00 10.28
CA PHE A 433 -13.72 20.79 10.87
C PHE A 433 -12.92 22.10 10.96
N TYR A 434 -13.04 22.96 9.95
CA TYR A 434 -12.23 24.18 9.81
C TYR A 434 -12.80 25.38 10.57
N THR A 435 -13.98 25.24 11.17
CA THR A 435 -14.65 26.27 11.99
C THR A 435 -14.70 25.90 13.48
N LEU A 436 -14.22 24.69 13.85
CA LEU A 436 -14.15 24.23 15.23
C LEU A 436 -13.32 25.15 16.12
N LYS A 437 -13.89 25.51 17.27
CA LYS A 437 -13.18 26.23 18.34
C LYS A 437 -12.73 25.24 19.41
N TRP A 438 -11.48 25.38 19.87
CA TRP A 438 -10.92 24.46 20.85
C TRP A 438 -11.67 24.52 22.19
N GLU A 439 -12.27 25.67 22.53
CA GLU A 439 -13.09 25.87 23.72
C GLU A 439 -14.35 25.01 23.73
N GLU A 440 -14.92 24.74 22.55
CA GLU A 440 -16.11 23.89 22.39
C GLU A 440 -15.73 22.41 22.46
N LEU A 441 -14.61 22.04 21.82
CA LEU A 441 -14.07 20.68 21.89
C LEU A 441 -13.62 20.31 23.31
N ALA A 442 -13.08 21.25 24.08
CA ALA A 442 -12.62 21.01 25.44
C ALA A 442 -13.75 20.60 26.41
N LYS A 443 -15.01 20.88 26.05
CA LYS A 443 -16.21 20.46 26.80
C LYS A 443 -16.58 19.00 26.55
N LEU A 444 -16.06 18.38 25.51
CA LEU A 444 -16.29 16.97 25.21
C LEU A 444 -15.53 16.07 26.18
N GLU A 445 -16.11 14.91 26.46
CA GLU A 445 -15.51 13.94 27.37
C GLU A 445 -14.11 13.53 26.90
N ARG A 446 -13.12 13.52 27.80
CA ARG A 446 -11.75 13.06 27.52
C ARG A 446 -10.98 13.88 26.47
N ALA A 447 -11.47 15.04 26.03
CA ALA A 447 -10.70 15.97 25.22
C ALA A 447 -9.72 16.77 26.10
N GLY A 448 -10.24 17.60 27.00
CA GLY A 448 -9.44 18.56 27.77
C GLY A 448 -8.79 19.63 26.88
N GLU A 449 -8.37 20.74 27.49
CA GLU A 449 -7.87 21.92 26.77
C GLU A 449 -6.68 21.61 25.84
N LYS A 450 -5.67 20.89 26.35
CA LYS A 450 -4.43 20.63 25.59
C LYS A 450 -4.69 19.75 24.37
N SER A 451 -5.57 18.75 24.47
CA SER A 451 -5.90 17.88 23.33
C SER A 451 -6.75 18.65 22.31
N ALA A 452 -7.75 19.40 22.77
CA ALA A 452 -8.60 20.23 21.91
C ALA A 452 -7.79 21.21 21.06
N LYS A 453 -6.84 21.93 21.68
CA LYS A 453 -5.91 22.83 20.95
C LYS A 453 -5.06 22.08 19.92
N LYS A 454 -4.59 20.89 20.27
CA LYS A 454 -3.81 20.04 19.34
C LYS A 454 -4.65 19.59 18.14
N LEU A 455 -5.92 19.23 18.35
CA LEU A 455 -6.83 18.82 17.27
C LEU A 455 -7.10 19.97 16.30
N VAL A 456 -7.47 21.16 16.80
CA VAL A 456 -7.69 22.34 15.96
C VAL A 456 -6.43 22.69 15.17
N ALA A 457 -5.27 22.71 15.84
CA ALA A 457 -3.99 22.96 15.16
C ALA A 457 -3.64 21.89 14.11
N ALA A 458 -4.08 20.63 14.28
CA ALA A 458 -3.90 19.59 13.28
C ALA A 458 -4.77 19.81 12.04
N VAL A 459 -6.01 20.29 12.22
CA VAL A 459 -6.90 20.67 11.12
C VAL A 459 -6.36 21.89 10.36
N ASP A 460 -5.89 22.91 11.08
CA ASP A 460 -5.38 24.15 10.46
C ASP A 460 -4.16 23.91 9.56
N LYS A 461 -3.35 22.90 9.87
CA LYS A 461 -2.24 22.47 9.01
C LYS A 461 -2.67 21.87 7.67
N LYS A 462 -3.96 21.50 7.53
CA LYS A 462 -4.53 20.85 6.34
C LYS A 462 -5.46 21.80 5.56
N ARG A 463 -5.11 23.09 5.51
CA ARG A 463 -5.80 24.12 4.71
C ARG A 463 -5.30 24.23 3.28
N SER A 464 -4.15 23.62 2.97
CA SER A 464 -3.68 23.42 1.60
C SER A 464 -3.70 21.93 1.32
N VAL A 465 -4.44 21.51 0.29
CA VAL A 465 -4.71 20.09 0.03
C VAL A 465 -4.45 19.75 -1.43
N PRO A 466 -3.59 18.76 -1.74
CA PRO A 466 -3.40 18.25 -3.10
C PRO A 466 -4.72 17.80 -3.74
N LEU A 467 -4.95 18.14 -5.01
CA LEU A 467 -6.19 17.79 -5.73
C LEU A 467 -6.59 16.31 -5.61
N ALA A 468 -5.66 15.38 -5.79
CA ALA A 468 -5.95 13.95 -5.67
C ALA A 468 -6.43 13.56 -4.26
N THR A 469 -5.83 14.17 -3.23
CA THR A 469 -6.21 13.96 -1.83
C THR A 469 -7.58 14.56 -1.54
N PHE A 470 -7.84 15.77 -2.05
CA PHE A 470 -9.13 16.45 -1.90
C PHE A 470 -10.27 15.62 -2.52
N LEU A 471 -10.11 15.16 -3.76
CA LEU A 471 -11.09 14.31 -4.46
C LEU A 471 -11.37 13.01 -3.69
N ARG A 472 -10.32 12.36 -3.19
CA ARG A 472 -10.46 11.16 -2.37
C ARG A 472 -11.22 11.46 -1.06
N ALA A 473 -10.94 12.59 -0.43
CA ALA A 473 -11.53 12.96 0.86
C ALA A 473 -13.05 13.19 0.78
N LEU A 474 -13.58 13.60 -0.38
CA LEU A 474 -15.03 13.75 -0.60
C LEU A 474 -15.80 12.44 -0.36
N GLY A 475 -15.15 11.27 -0.53
CA GLY A 475 -15.75 9.97 -0.25
C GLY A 475 -16.85 9.59 -1.23
N LEU A 476 -16.80 10.07 -2.47
CA LEU A 476 -17.81 9.76 -3.49
C LEU A 476 -17.70 8.29 -3.97
N PRO A 477 -18.82 7.67 -4.42
CA PRO A 477 -18.79 6.33 -5.01
C PRO A 477 -17.78 6.23 -6.16
N GLU A 478 -17.06 5.10 -6.26
CA GLU A 478 -16.01 4.82 -7.26
C GLU A 478 -14.82 5.81 -7.32
N LEU A 479 -14.86 6.94 -6.59
CA LEU A 479 -13.78 7.93 -6.54
C LEU A 479 -12.74 7.60 -5.45
N GLY A 480 -12.11 6.43 -5.59
CA GLY A 480 -11.04 5.97 -4.72
C GLY A 480 -9.67 6.56 -5.07
N ARG A 481 -8.62 6.21 -4.29
CA ARG A 481 -7.24 6.72 -4.46
C ARG A 481 -6.74 6.68 -5.91
N HIS A 482 -6.97 5.57 -6.61
CA HIS A 482 -6.52 5.39 -7.99
C HIS A 482 -7.23 6.38 -8.95
N VAL A 483 -8.56 6.41 -8.91
CA VAL A 483 -9.37 7.29 -9.76
C VAL A 483 -9.08 8.76 -9.46
N SER A 484 -8.98 9.15 -8.18
CA SER A 484 -8.62 10.53 -7.80
C SER A 484 -7.24 10.95 -8.35
N GLY A 485 -6.26 10.04 -8.35
CA GLY A 485 -4.94 10.30 -8.95
C GLY A 485 -4.99 10.48 -10.47
N ILE A 486 -5.79 9.66 -11.16
CA ILE A 486 -6.01 9.80 -12.61
C ILE A 486 -6.65 11.16 -12.93
N LEU A 487 -7.73 11.52 -12.23
CA LEU A 487 -8.43 12.77 -12.46
C LEU A 487 -7.55 13.98 -12.16
N ALA A 488 -6.80 13.95 -11.05
CA ALA A 488 -5.88 15.03 -10.71
C ALA A 488 -4.81 15.21 -11.80
N THR A 489 -4.25 14.11 -12.30
CA THR A 489 -3.25 14.13 -13.38
C THR A 489 -3.81 14.68 -14.68
N ARG A 490 -5.03 14.29 -15.03
CA ARG A 490 -5.65 14.66 -16.31
C ARG A 490 -6.16 16.11 -16.33
N TYR A 491 -6.79 16.56 -15.25
CA TYR A 491 -7.53 17.83 -15.22
C TYR A 491 -6.82 18.95 -14.45
N ALA A 492 -5.83 18.61 -13.62
CA ALA A 492 -4.98 19.52 -12.86
C ALA A 492 -5.67 20.41 -11.80
N THR A 493 -6.92 20.84 -11.97
CA THR A 493 -7.67 21.65 -11.00
C THR A 493 -9.04 21.06 -10.68
N ILE A 494 -9.62 21.46 -9.53
CA ILE A 494 -10.95 20.99 -9.12
C ILE A 494 -12.04 21.46 -10.09
N GLU A 495 -11.93 22.68 -10.61
CA GLU A 495 -12.90 23.25 -11.56
C GLU A 495 -12.92 22.45 -12.86
N ALA A 496 -11.75 22.06 -13.35
CA ALA A 496 -11.64 21.23 -14.54
C ALA A 496 -12.19 19.81 -14.33
N VAL A 497 -12.05 19.26 -13.12
CA VAL A 497 -12.67 17.97 -12.76
C VAL A 497 -14.19 18.09 -12.67
N GLN A 498 -14.73 19.17 -12.08
CA GLN A 498 -16.18 19.40 -11.97
C GLN A 498 -16.83 19.66 -13.34
N ALA A 499 -16.10 20.25 -14.28
CA ALA A 499 -16.57 20.49 -15.64
C ALA A 499 -16.49 19.25 -16.56
N ALA A 500 -15.80 18.19 -16.12
CA ALA A 500 -15.60 17.00 -16.94
C ALA A 500 -16.92 16.28 -17.22
N THR A 501 -17.16 15.98 -18.49
CA THR A 501 -18.38 15.28 -18.94
C THR A 501 -18.23 13.77 -18.81
N PHE A 502 -19.36 13.05 -18.81
CA PHE A 502 -19.38 11.58 -18.82
C PHE A 502 -18.51 11.00 -19.94
N ASP A 503 -18.63 11.52 -21.17
CA ASP A 503 -17.89 11.02 -22.32
C ASP A 503 -16.37 11.24 -22.17
N GLU A 504 -15.94 12.36 -21.61
CA GLU A 504 -14.53 12.66 -21.37
C GLU A 504 -13.92 11.77 -20.28
N LEU A 505 -14.68 11.50 -19.22
CA LEU A 505 -14.27 10.59 -18.16
C LEU A 505 -14.23 9.14 -18.67
N ALA A 506 -15.25 8.68 -19.39
CA ALA A 506 -15.30 7.32 -19.95
C ALA A 506 -14.23 7.09 -21.03
N ALA A 507 -13.75 8.15 -21.70
CA ALA A 507 -12.61 8.09 -22.60
C ALA A 507 -11.24 8.01 -21.88
N THR A 508 -11.21 8.17 -20.55
CA THR A 508 -9.98 8.12 -19.76
C THR A 508 -9.56 6.67 -19.46
N HIS A 509 -8.28 6.38 -19.56
CA HIS A 509 -7.68 5.10 -19.24
C HIS A 509 -7.97 4.71 -17.78
N SER A 510 -8.33 3.45 -17.57
CA SER A 510 -8.80 2.88 -16.29
C SER A 510 -10.12 3.46 -15.74
N ILE A 511 -10.82 4.32 -16.49
CA ILE A 511 -12.16 4.81 -16.13
C ILE A 511 -13.15 4.27 -17.17
N GLY A 512 -13.97 3.29 -16.78
CA GLY A 512 -15.07 2.78 -17.61
C GLY A 512 -16.38 3.50 -17.33
N ASP A 513 -17.41 3.22 -18.14
CA ASP A 513 -18.74 3.87 -18.09
C ASP A 513 -19.35 3.90 -16.68
N THR A 514 -19.24 2.81 -15.91
CA THR A 514 -19.77 2.74 -14.53
C THR A 514 -19.09 3.76 -13.61
N ILE A 515 -17.75 3.83 -13.67
CA ILE A 515 -16.95 4.76 -12.85
C ILE A 515 -17.22 6.19 -13.31
N ALA A 516 -17.21 6.43 -14.63
CA ALA A 516 -17.46 7.75 -15.20
C ALA A 516 -18.80 8.32 -14.74
N ARG A 517 -19.87 7.51 -14.78
CA ARG A 517 -21.20 7.93 -14.33
C ARG A 517 -21.23 8.22 -12.83
N ALA A 518 -20.70 7.30 -12.02
CA ALA A 518 -20.65 7.48 -10.56
C ALA A 518 -19.88 8.74 -10.15
N VAL A 519 -18.79 9.06 -10.85
CA VAL A 519 -17.99 10.27 -10.60
C VAL A 519 -18.75 11.54 -11.00
N VAL A 520 -19.37 11.59 -12.20
CA VAL A 520 -20.15 12.77 -12.63
C VAL A 520 -21.31 13.03 -11.66
N ASP A 521 -22.11 12.00 -11.39
CA ASP A 521 -23.29 12.12 -10.53
C ASP A 521 -22.87 12.49 -9.09
N GLY A 522 -21.79 11.88 -8.60
CA GLY A 522 -21.23 12.17 -7.28
C GLY A 522 -20.70 13.59 -7.15
N LEU A 523 -19.95 14.09 -8.15
CA LEU A 523 -19.41 15.46 -8.12
C LEU A 523 -20.52 16.51 -8.18
N LYS A 524 -21.54 16.26 -9.02
CA LYS A 524 -22.72 17.12 -9.11
C LYS A 524 -23.50 17.16 -7.79
N GLY A 525 -23.71 16.00 -7.17
CA GLY A 525 -24.34 15.91 -5.85
C GLY A 525 -23.54 16.54 -4.71
N ALA A 526 -22.23 16.75 -4.90
CA ALA A 526 -21.33 17.31 -3.89
C ALA A 526 -20.98 18.79 -4.11
N GLU A 527 -21.58 19.47 -5.10
CA GLU A 527 -21.24 20.87 -5.45
C GLU A 527 -21.27 21.82 -4.24
N GLU A 528 -22.33 21.77 -3.43
CA GLU A 528 -22.46 22.59 -2.23
C GLU A 528 -21.38 22.26 -1.18
N THR A 529 -21.07 20.97 -1.00
CA THR A 529 -20.03 20.52 -0.07
C THR A 529 -18.65 21.00 -0.53
N ILE A 530 -18.37 20.92 -1.82
CA ILE A 530 -17.12 21.42 -2.42
C ILE A 530 -17.03 22.94 -2.26
N ALA A 531 -18.10 23.68 -2.52
CA ALA A 531 -18.13 25.12 -2.36
C ALA A 531 -17.82 25.54 -0.91
N ARG A 532 -18.51 24.95 0.07
CA ARG A 532 -18.27 25.20 1.50
C ARG A 532 -16.85 24.86 1.94
N LEU A 533 -16.29 23.74 1.44
CA LEU A 533 -14.90 23.37 1.76
C LEU A 533 -13.90 24.38 1.19
N ARG A 534 -14.14 24.90 -0.01
CA ARG A 534 -13.25 25.87 -0.69
C ARG A 534 -13.22 27.24 -0.01
N GLU A 535 -14.18 27.56 0.86
CA GLU A 535 -14.11 28.75 1.72
C GLU A 535 -12.99 28.66 2.77
N HIS A 536 -12.55 27.44 3.10
CA HIS A 536 -11.58 27.18 4.17
C HIS A 536 -10.28 26.51 3.68
N VAL A 537 -10.33 25.87 2.51
CA VAL A 537 -9.27 25.03 1.96
C VAL A 537 -8.89 25.49 0.55
N THR A 538 -7.60 25.68 0.35
CA THR A 538 -7.00 25.83 -0.98
C THR A 538 -6.74 24.44 -1.57
N VAL A 539 -7.43 24.12 -2.66
CA VAL A 539 -7.14 22.90 -3.43
C VAL A 539 -5.96 23.18 -4.35
N GLU A 540 -4.84 22.53 -4.07
CA GLU A 540 -3.61 22.73 -4.85
C GLU A 540 -3.78 22.14 -6.24
N ARG A 541 -3.35 22.90 -7.23
CA ARG A 541 -3.24 22.42 -8.61
C ARG A 541 -2.29 21.23 -8.62
N TYR A 542 -2.69 20.15 -9.27
CA TYR A 542 -1.77 19.07 -9.57
C TYR A 542 -0.75 19.56 -10.61
N ALA A 543 0.50 19.67 -10.17
CA ALA A 543 1.64 19.75 -11.06
C ALA A 543 2.21 18.34 -11.20
N ALA A 544 2.34 17.84 -12.43
CA ALA A 544 3.15 16.65 -12.64
C ALA A 544 4.54 16.91 -12.04
N PRO A 545 5.17 15.90 -11.40
CA PRO A 545 6.59 15.99 -11.09
C PRO A 545 7.29 16.46 -12.36
N ALA A 546 8.18 17.46 -12.27
CA ALA A 546 9.03 17.82 -13.38
C ALA A 546 9.59 16.50 -13.91
N ALA A 547 9.24 16.18 -15.16
CA ALA A 547 9.76 14.97 -15.78
C ALA A 547 11.26 15.06 -15.57
N ALA A 548 11.86 14.09 -14.87
CA ALA A 548 13.27 13.84 -15.10
C ALA A 548 13.36 13.78 -16.62
N GLU A 549 14.08 14.72 -17.22
CA GLU A 549 14.26 14.84 -18.65
C GLU A 549 14.87 13.52 -19.11
N GLY A 550 14.00 12.55 -19.38
CA GLY A 550 14.32 11.36 -20.13
C GLY A 550 14.76 11.91 -21.47
N GLU A 551 16.01 11.60 -21.81
CA GLU A 551 16.77 12.13 -22.93
C GLU A 551 15.86 12.57 -24.09
N ALA A 552 15.93 13.86 -24.43
CA ALA A 552 15.37 14.38 -25.66
C ALA A 552 16.10 13.68 -26.84
N GLY A 553 15.62 12.51 -27.22
CA GLY A 553 16.21 11.70 -28.29
C GLY A 553 15.53 10.34 -28.38
N GLY A 554 14.88 10.06 -29.52
CA GLY A 554 14.30 8.76 -29.81
C GLY A 554 13.37 8.78 -31.03
N PRO A 555 13.14 7.63 -31.70
CA PRO A 555 12.29 7.53 -32.90
C PRO A 555 10.83 7.96 -32.70
N LEU A 556 10.37 7.96 -31.44
CA LEU A 556 9.03 8.37 -31.04
C LEU A 556 8.97 9.72 -30.31
N ALA A 557 10.07 10.46 -30.26
CA ALA A 557 10.11 11.80 -29.67
C ALA A 557 9.03 12.71 -30.27
N GLY A 558 8.30 13.42 -29.41
CA GLY A 558 7.20 14.33 -29.80
C GLY A 558 5.90 13.64 -30.22
N LYS A 559 5.84 12.30 -30.27
CA LYS A 559 4.61 11.53 -30.54
C LYS A 559 3.95 11.11 -29.24
N SER A 560 2.62 11.13 -29.20
CA SER A 560 1.83 10.73 -28.04
C SER A 560 0.86 9.59 -28.38
N PHE A 561 0.69 8.65 -27.44
CA PHE A 561 -0.04 7.39 -27.65
C PHE A 561 -1.09 7.16 -26.55
N VAL A 562 -2.24 6.60 -26.94
CA VAL A 562 -3.30 6.08 -26.05
C VAL A 562 -3.67 4.68 -26.52
N PHE A 563 -3.90 3.76 -25.61
CA PHE A 563 -4.23 2.38 -25.91
C PHE A 563 -5.69 2.05 -25.57
N THR A 564 -6.37 1.32 -26.45
CA THR A 564 -7.73 0.79 -26.28
C THR A 564 -7.85 -0.63 -26.81
N GLY A 565 -8.77 -1.44 -26.26
CA GLY A 565 -8.91 -2.86 -26.59
C GLY A 565 -7.87 -3.77 -25.90
N LYS A 566 -8.04 -5.09 -26.04
CA LYS A 566 -7.12 -6.11 -25.53
C LYS A 566 -5.97 -6.31 -26.53
N MET A 567 -4.75 -6.15 -26.04
CA MET A 567 -3.51 -6.35 -26.81
C MET A 567 -3.15 -7.85 -26.77
N VAL A 568 -2.63 -8.39 -27.87
CA VAL A 568 -2.32 -9.83 -28.07
C VAL A 568 -0.82 -10.10 -28.03
N ALA A 569 -0.01 -9.23 -28.63
CA ALA A 569 1.44 -9.40 -28.74
C ALA A 569 2.20 -8.95 -27.48
N PHE A 570 1.64 -8.00 -26.74
CA PHE A 570 2.17 -7.56 -25.45
C PHE A 570 1.05 -7.04 -24.56
N SER A 571 1.26 -7.00 -23.25
CA SER A 571 0.35 -6.29 -22.37
C SER A 571 0.36 -4.79 -22.66
N ARG A 572 -0.77 -4.12 -22.44
CA ARG A 572 -0.87 -2.67 -22.64
C ARG A 572 0.25 -1.90 -21.91
N SER A 573 0.61 -2.32 -20.71
CA SER A 573 1.70 -1.72 -19.92
C SER A 573 3.06 -1.86 -20.60
N GLU A 574 3.35 -3.02 -21.20
CA GLU A 574 4.59 -3.23 -21.96
C GLU A 574 4.62 -2.35 -23.21
N GLY A 575 3.49 -2.23 -23.92
CA GLY A 575 3.36 -1.33 -25.07
C GLY A 575 3.64 0.13 -24.67
N GLU A 576 3.06 0.59 -23.57
CA GLU A 576 3.31 1.92 -23.02
C GLU A 576 4.77 2.13 -22.60
N GLN A 577 5.40 1.14 -21.96
CA GLN A 577 6.82 1.21 -21.60
C GLN A 577 7.72 1.29 -22.84
N ARG A 578 7.46 0.47 -23.86
CA ARG A 578 8.24 0.50 -25.11
C ARG A 578 8.10 1.85 -25.83
N VAL A 579 6.91 2.43 -25.83
CA VAL A 579 6.69 3.79 -26.35
C VAL A 579 7.51 4.82 -25.57
N ARG A 580 7.46 4.77 -24.23
CA ARG A 580 8.23 5.69 -23.37
C ARG A 580 9.74 5.50 -23.55
N ALA A 581 10.22 4.26 -23.67
CA ALA A 581 11.63 3.94 -23.89
C ALA A 581 12.18 4.48 -25.22
N LEU A 582 11.32 4.67 -26.23
CA LEU A 582 11.69 5.26 -27.53
C LEU A 582 11.40 6.78 -27.59
N GLY A 583 11.17 7.43 -26.46
CA GLY A 583 10.95 8.87 -26.34
C GLY A 583 9.52 9.34 -26.57
N GLY A 584 8.56 8.42 -26.74
CA GLY A 584 7.14 8.74 -26.93
C GLY A 584 6.40 9.01 -25.62
N ALA A 585 5.42 9.91 -25.67
CA ALA A 585 4.54 10.17 -24.53
C ALA A 585 3.36 9.19 -24.53
N VAL A 586 2.95 8.71 -23.35
CA VAL A 586 1.71 7.95 -23.19
C VAL A 586 0.71 8.81 -22.44
N LEU A 587 -0.43 9.11 -23.07
CA LEU A 587 -1.46 9.94 -22.47
C LEU A 587 -2.52 9.07 -21.78
N SER A 588 -3.19 9.65 -20.78
CA SER A 588 -4.26 8.98 -20.04
C SER A 588 -5.58 8.89 -20.80
N GLY A 589 -5.72 9.51 -21.98
CA GLY A 589 -6.97 9.45 -22.75
C GLY A 589 -6.91 10.28 -24.03
N VAL A 590 -7.93 10.17 -24.86
CA VAL A 590 -8.00 10.88 -26.15
C VAL A 590 -8.16 12.39 -25.94
N ASN A 591 -7.36 13.18 -26.65
CA ASN A 591 -7.42 14.65 -26.69
C ASN A 591 -6.90 15.18 -28.04
N LYS A 592 -6.98 16.50 -28.28
CA LYS A 592 -6.54 17.13 -29.55
C LYS A 592 -5.04 17.06 -29.80
N THR A 593 -4.24 16.86 -28.76
CA THR A 593 -2.77 16.73 -28.83
C THR A 593 -2.29 15.30 -29.04
N LEU A 594 -3.23 14.33 -29.05
CA LEU A 594 -2.91 12.91 -29.20
C LEU A 594 -2.47 12.61 -30.63
N THR A 595 -1.34 11.91 -30.79
CA THR A 595 -0.84 11.52 -32.12
C THR A 595 -1.38 10.17 -32.58
N TYR A 596 -1.44 9.17 -31.69
CA TYR A 596 -1.88 7.81 -32.03
C TYR A 596 -2.86 7.23 -31.01
N LEU A 597 -3.96 6.65 -31.50
CA LEU A 597 -4.80 5.71 -30.74
C LEU A 597 -4.49 4.29 -31.20
N VAL A 598 -3.95 3.47 -30.32
CA VAL A 598 -3.61 2.06 -30.58
C VAL A 598 -4.80 1.18 -30.21
N VAL A 599 -5.30 0.41 -31.18
CA VAL A 599 -6.46 -0.48 -31.03
C VAL A 599 -6.01 -1.93 -31.08
N GLY A 600 -6.28 -2.67 -30.00
CA GLY A 600 -6.01 -4.11 -29.90
C GLY A 600 -6.99 -4.99 -30.70
N ALA A 601 -6.72 -6.29 -30.78
CA ALA A 601 -7.32 -7.22 -31.76
C ALA A 601 -8.83 -7.54 -31.62
N ASP A 602 -9.56 -6.96 -30.67
CA ASP A 602 -11.01 -7.17 -30.55
C ASP A 602 -11.79 -6.31 -31.57
N LYS A 603 -11.78 -6.74 -32.84
CA LYS A 603 -12.54 -6.12 -33.94
C LYS A 603 -14.01 -6.59 -34.04
N SER A 604 -14.51 -7.40 -33.10
CA SER A 604 -15.83 -8.05 -33.20
C SER A 604 -16.95 -7.39 -32.37
N GLY A 605 -16.71 -6.23 -31.74
CA GLY A 605 -17.69 -5.48 -30.95
C GLY A 605 -18.00 -4.07 -31.49
N PRO A 606 -19.02 -3.38 -30.96
CA PRO A 606 -19.25 -1.96 -31.25
C PRO A 606 -18.03 -1.13 -30.87
N LYS A 607 -17.70 -0.10 -31.67
CA LYS A 607 -16.55 0.80 -31.44
C LYS A 607 -16.47 1.26 -29.99
N SER A 608 -15.28 1.15 -29.39
CA SER A 608 -15.04 1.58 -28.02
C SER A 608 -15.28 3.08 -27.85
N THR A 609 -15.59 3.52 -26.63
CA THR A 609 -15.79 4.94 -26.30
C THR A 609 -14.58 5.80 -26.71
N LYS A 610 -13.36 5.24 -26.66
CA LYS A 610 -12.13 5.89 -27.11
C LYS A 610 -12.01 5.99 -28.64
N GLU A 611 -12.50 5.01 -29.39
CA GLU A 611 -12.57 5.10 -30.85
C GLU A 611 -13.59 6.16 -31.29
N LYS A 612 -14.76 6.21 -30.64
CA LYS A 612 -15.75 7.28 -30.88
C LYS A 612 -15.21 8.67 -30.55
N ALA A 613 -14.49 8.79 -29.42
CA ALA A 613 -13.82 10.03 -29.05
C ALA A 613 -12.73 10.43 -30.06
N ALA A 614 -11.94 9.47 -30.55
CA ALA A 614 -10.94 9.71 -31.59
C ALA A 614 -11.59 10.21 -32.88
N GLU A 615 -12.67 9.58 -33.33
CA GLU A 615 -13.41 10.01 -34.53
C GLU A 615 -13.94 11.44 -34.40
N LYS A 616 -14.47 11.80 -33.23
CA LYS A 616 -14.94 13.17 -32.97
C LYS A 616 -13.79 14.17 -33.08
N VAL A 617 -12.66 13.88 -32.44
CA VAL A 617 -11.51 14.78 -32.40
C VAL A 617 -10.81 14.88 -33.78
N ILE A 618 -10.81 13.80 -34.57
CA ILE A 618 -10.35 13.79 -35.97
C ILE A 618 -11.27 14.67 -36.84
N LYS A 619 -12.60 14.57 -36.69
CA LYS A 619 -13.56 15.44 -37.40
C LYS A 619 -13.37 16.93 -37.05
N GLU A 620 -12.91 17.23 -35.84
CA GLU A 620 -12.56 18.58 -35.40
C GLU A 620 -11.16 19.05 -35.88
N GLY A 621 -10.48 18.27 -36.73
CA GLY A 621 -9.22 18.63 -37.39
C GLY A 621 -7.94 18.22 -36.65
N ALA A 622 -8.01 17.34 -35.65
CA ALA A 622 -6.81 16.88 -34.95
C ALA A 622 -5.96 15.90 -35.82
N PRO A 623 -4.62 15.93 -35.71
CA PRO A 623 -3.71 15.07 -36.47
C PRO A 623 -3.64 13.61 -35.95
N LEU A 624 -4.66 13.17 -35.21
CA LEU A 624 -4.74 11.86 -34.56
C LEU A 624 -4.89 10.74 -35.59
N LYS A 625 -4.07 9.68 -35.48
CA LYS A 625 -4.19 8.45 -36.28
C LYS A 625 -4.63 7.28 -35.40
N VAL A 626 -5.60 6.50 -35.88
CA VAL A 626 -5.96 5.22 -35.26
C VAL A 626 -5.11 4.13 -35.91
N ILE A 627 -4.32 3.41 -35.11
CA ILE A 627 -3.41 2.36 -35.56
C ILE A 627 -3.72 1.05 -34.83
N SER A 628 -3.43 -0.06 -35.49
CA SER A 628 -3.50 -1.40 -34.92
C SER A 628 -2.26 -1.73 -34.07
N GLU A 629 -2.38 -2.80 -33.27
CA GLU A 629 -1.25 -3.35 -32.52
C GLU A 629 -0.07 -3.78 -33.42
N GLU A 630 -0.35 -4.33 -34.61
CA GLU A 630 0.67 -4.71 -35.60
C GLU A 630 1.42 -3.50 -36.16
N GLU A 631 0.70 -2.40 -36.45
CA GLU A 631 1.31 -1.16 -36.91
C GLU A 631 2.18 -0.52 -35.80
N LEU A 632 1.75 -0.62 -34.54
CA LEU A 632 2.59 -0.18 -33.42
C LEU A 632 3.87 -1.03 -33.32
N LEU A 633 3.79 -2.36 -33.45
CA LEU A 633 4.97 -3.23 -33.45
C LEU A 633 5.99 -2.80 -34.50
N ALA A 634 5.54 -2.55 -35.73
CA ALA A 634 6.40 -2.07 -36.80
C ALA A 634 7.08 -0.73 -36.45
N MET A 635 6.37 0.18 -35.77
CA MET A 635 6.94 1.45 -35.29
C MET A 635 7.97 1.25 -34.17
N LEU A 636 7.77 0.26 -33.29
CA LEU A 636 8.69 -0.07 -32.20
C LEU A 636 9.96 -0.77 -32.73
N GLU A 637 9.84 -1.63 -33.73
CA GLU A 637 10.96 -2.37 -34.34
C GLU A 637 11.78 -1.51 -35.31
N GLY A 638 11.13 -0.64 -36.10
CA GLY A 638 11.82 0.28 -37.01
C GLY A 638 12.64 1.38 -36.31
N GLY A 639 12.41 1.59 -35.01
CA GLY A 639 13.20 2.51 -34.18
C GLY A 639 14.54 1.92 -33.70
N ALA A 640 14.68 0.59 -33.68
CA ALA A 640 15.87 -0.09 -33.16
C ALA A 640 17.04 -0.12 -34.17
N THR A 641 16.79 0.15 -35.45
CA THR A 641 17.79 0.04 -36.53
C THR A 641 18.56 1.33 -36.85
N GLN A 642 18.23 2.47 -36.24
CA GLN A 642 18.88 3.76 -36.52
C GLN A 642 19.86 4.25 -35.44
N GLY A 643 20.12 3.47 -34.38
CA GLY A 643 20.98 3.87 -33.25
C GLY A 643 22.41 3.31 -33.23
N ALA A 644 22.84 2.58 -34.26
CA ALA A 644 24.16 1.94 -34.29
C ALA A 644 25.06 2.54 -35.39
N ASP A 645 25.54 3.77 -35.20
CA ASP A 645 26.65 4.31 -35.98
C ASP A 645 27.93 4.25 -35.13
N ALA A 646 28.80 3.30 -35.48
CA ALA A 646 30.09 3.08 -34.83
C ALA A 646 31.12 4.13 -35.28
N PRO A 647 31.93 4.73 -34.39
CA PRO A 647 33.00 5.61 -34.81
C PRO A 647 34.14 4.79 -35.43
N LYS A 648 34.45 5.06 -36.69
CA LYS A 648 35.65 4.55 -37.38
C LYS A 648 36.91 5.09 -36.69
N GLY A 649 37.59 4.23 -35.93
CA GLY A 649 38.89 4.50 -35.35
C GLY A 649 39.97 4.66 -36.41
N ALA A 650 40.69 5.78 -36.32
CA ALA A 650 41.89 6.06 -37.08
C ALA A 650 43.05 5.19 -36.58
N GLN A 651 43.81 4.66 -37.54
CA GLN A 651 45.08 3.96 -37.34
C GLN A 651 46.15 4.91 -36.79
N GLY A 652 46.97 4.43 -35.85
CA GLY A 652 48.12 5.14 -35.29
C GLY A 652 48.99 4.28 -34.39
N THR A 653 49.82 3.46 -35.02
CA THR A 653 51.13 2.87 -34.63
C THR A 653 51.69 3.03 -33.20
N LEU A 654 51.98 1.85 -32.59
CA LEU A 654 53.25 1.38 -31.98
C LEU A 654 54.15 2.41 -31.25
N PHE A 655 54.16 2.34 -29.91
CA PHE A 655 55.26 1.81 -29.07
C PHE A 655 54.75 1.45 -27.68
#